data_AF-A0AB36YE11-F1
#
_entry.id   AF-A0AB36YE11-F1
#
_cell.length_a   1.000
_cell.length_b   1.000
_cell.length_c   1.000
_cell.angle_alpha   90.00
_cell.angle_beta   90.00
_cell.angle_gamma   90.00
#
_symmetry.space_group_name_H-M   'P 1'
#
loop_
_entity.id
_entity.type
_entity.pdbx_description
1 polymer ?
#
loop_
_entity_poly.entity_id
_entity_poly.type
_entity_poly.pdbx_seq_one_letter_code
_entity_poly.pdbx_strand_id
1 'polypeptide(L)'
;MSRSMAMSLSGNSAAPSATARWWSMSTALFTPIGTSASSLQICVRSGYPATPCVITHLTDMESAMGGSSSTISTSATRINALQIQSSASGKPIAWIAGRNRVSPNLIYYSDFEAVAKTTTKKSGGKGGGGATQKDTTYTYYAALILAVGRGPLGNIHRVFRDKEVFTSLAQVGLNYANGTHDQAVWGFLQTRHPAEAIAYSDTAYVFSSRYLLNDNAGVQNHTFEVDGRYQVPGLPDANPGDFLPGLLLDPLDGIGFTPAWVADMSNYRNYCLAENLLLSPVLDEQSPANEAIARWLQLTNSELVWSAGQLKVIPYGDQAVTGNGVTWFPNITPVADLTDDDFLSEDGEPPVSLKIKSQADSYNEVSLEILDRDHEYNTDVVRAPDQAAIEQFGSKPMDTIKAYEICDIAIGAHAAQLLVQRKLYVRNEYEFSLGWQHVLLEPMDLVTITEPGLNLHQRLVRLISVEEDEQGKLVIVAEDALLGVGSAPNYPVQSKSGYQGNQNVSPGPVLAPIMFNPPESLLPAGVLQIWGGVAGTGEAWGGCEIWISADGDSYRLAETIYGRARMGQLTTALAAGSDPDTVNTLSVQLAAATELAAATTAEADSGATLCWVAGELLSYRDAVLTGVGGYELGYLRRGRLSTAISSHSAGSPFVRLDDAVWKYSYTSDQVGKTVWVKFRSFNVFGRALEDLADVTAYSITLSPARVAPDAAQNLALVGAFEAPYFTVSWMGGARAEDRFVRIRHAGSNALLREVATTSTALTYQREDALLDGALIRSYRVEVIERNAAGQAQLVSLLVTNRAPAPVTGASATVTGTTTADVSCAASVEPDAAGYVFVYSTEEDFDPATAGTVGYQGVTRTGQITGLTPDTTYYLCAAAYDTWSSVRSQLNFAPAIIFNT
;
A
#
# COMPACT_ATOMS: atom_id res chain seq x y z
N MET A 1 26.13 16.72 71.55
CA MET A 1 25.35 17.63 70.69
C MET A 1 24.45 16.76 69.81
N SER A 2 23.13 16.88 69.68
CA SER A 2 22.04 17.56 70.45
C SER A 2 20.78 17.55 69.54
N ARG A 3 19.54 17.16 69.89
CA ARG A 3 18.78 16.75 71.13
C ARG A 3 17.77 15.64 70.70
N SER A 4 16.99 14.92 71.51
CA SER A 4 16.74 14.78 72.98
C SER A 4 17.05 13.29 73.38
N MET A 5 16.51 12.51 74.35
CA MET A 5 15.35 12.51 75.29
C MET A 5 13.94 12.43 74.66
N ALA A 6 12.89 11.84 75.27
CA ALA A 6 12.69 10.94 76.43
C ALA A 6 11.36 10.16 76.18
N MET A 7 11.18 8.84 76.41
CA MET A 7 11.22 8.01 77.64
C MET A 7 9.89 7.97 78.44
N SER A 8 9.26 6.78 78.53
CA SER A 8 8.21 6.36 79.51
C SER A 8 6.79 7.01 79.37
N LEU A 9 5.67 6.53 79.97
CA LEU A 9 5.16 5.19 80.41
C LEU A 9 3.66 5.35 80.80
N SER A 10 2.84 4.28 80.69
CA SER A 10 1.45 4.15 81.24
C SER A 10 0.40 5.16 80.72
N GLY A 11 -0.93 4.96 80.85
CA GLY A 11 -1.73 3.81 81.32
C GLY A 11 -3.19 4.24 81.62
N ASN A 12 -4.14 3.29 81.71
CA ASN A 12 -5.58 3.48 81.99
C ASN A 12 -6.40 4.26 80.92
N SER A 13 -7.74 4.10 80.77
CA SER A 13 -8.69 3.12 81.34
C SER A 13 -10.07 3.17 80.62
N ALA A 14 -10.87 2.11 80.81
CA ALA A 14 -12.33 2.02 80.66
C ALA A 14 -12.95 1.92 79.25
N ALA A 15 -13.96 1.05 79.13
CA ALA A 15 -14.95 1.00 78.05
C ALA A 15 -16.28 1.60 78.56
N PRO A 16 -17.28 1.89 77.69
CA PRO A 16 -18.22 0.82 77.30
C PRO A 16 -18.81 0.90 75.87
N SER A 17 -19.54 -0.17 75.52
CA SER A 17 -20.72 -0.23 74.61
C SER A 17 -20.64 0.21 73.14
N ALA A 18 -20.82 -0.81 72.28
CA ALA A 18 -21.75 -0.86 71.13
C ALA A 18 -21.59 0.07 69.91
N THR A 19 -21.19 -0.54 68.79
CA THR A 19 -21.83 -0.39 67.47
C THR A 19 -21.54 -1.66 66.66
N ALA A 20 -22.36 -2.04 65.67
CA ALA A 20 -22.37 -3.41 65.15
C ALA A 20 -22.60 -3.52 63.63
N ARG A 21 -21.97 -4.56 63.03
CA ARG A 21 -22.12 -5.04 61.64
C ARG A 21 -21.65 -4.01 60.57
N TRP A 22 -21.30 -4.40 59.34
CA TRP A 22 -21.48 -5.69 58.65
C TRP A 22 -20.18 -6.23 58.04
N TRP A 23 -20.04 -7.55 58.01
CA TRP A 23 -19.13 -8.34 57.17
C TRP A 23 -20.00 -9.42 56.51
N SER A 24 -19.90 -9.62 55.20
CA SER A 24 -20.49 -10.79 54.53
C SER A 24 -19.52 -11.97 54.65
N MET A 25 -20.00 -13.08 55.23
CA MET A 25 -19.23 -14.32 55.31
C MET A 25 -19.64 -15.23 54.15
N SER A 26 -18.66 -15.78 53.43
CA SER A 26 -18.85 -17.00 52.65
C SER A 26 -17.49 -17.67 52.42
N THR A 27 -16.97 -18.35 53.46
CA THR A 27 -15.75 -19.17 53.34
C THR A 27 -15.63 -20.18 54.51
N ALA A 28 -16.32 -21.31 54.43
CA ALA A 28 -16.07 -22.44 55.33
C ALA A 28 -16.60 -23.77 54.76
N LEU A 29 -15.71 -24.62 54.21
CA LEU A 29 -15.68 -26.09 54.39
C LEU A 29 -14.64 -26.77 53.46
N PHE A 30 -13.35 -26.61 53.76
CA PHE A 30 -12.32 -27.57 53.35
C PHE A 30 -11.25 -27.69 54.42
N THR A 31 -11.20 -28.83 55.12
CA THR A 31 -10.16 -29.16 56.10
C THR A 31 -9.17 -30.15 55.46
N PRO A 32 -7.89 -29.80 55.27
CA PRO A 32 -6.91 -30.73 54.75
C PRO A 32 -6.54 -31.79 55.81
N ILE A 33 -6.75 -33.08 55.49
CA ILE A 33 -6.17 -34.18 56.26
C ILE A 33 -4.68 -34.25 55.91
N GLY A 34 -3.81 -33.99 56.89
CA GLY A 34 -2.36 -33.97 56.69
C GLY A 34 -1.69 -35.31 57.02
N THR A 35 -0.80 -35.78 56.15
CA THR A 35 0.17 -36.85 56.45
C THR A 35 1.56 -36.53 55.91
N SER A 36 2.52 -36.41 56.85
CA SER A 36 3.96 -36.71 56.72
C SER A 36 4.66 -36.41 55.38
N ALA A 37 5.51 -35.38 55.38
CA ALA A 37 6.64 -35.33 54.47
C ALA A 37 7.58 -36.54 54.70
N SER A 38 8.22 -37.04 53.63
CA SER A 38 9.33 -37.99 53.71
C SER A 38 10.32 -37.68 52.60
N SER A 39 11.51 -37.23 52.99
CA SER A 39 12.54 -36.76 52.07
C SER A 39 13.33 -37.92 51.45
N LEU A 40 13.32 -38.00 50.11
CA LEU A 40 14.23 -38.86 49.36
C LEU A 40 15.07 -38.02 48.40
N GLN A 41 16.25 -37.60 48.85
CA GLN A 41 17.21 -36.88 48.01
C GLN A 41 17.86 -37.85 47.02
N ILE A 42 17.53 -37.75 45.72
CA ILE A 42 18.37 -38.30 44.65
C ILE A 42 19.29 -37.18 44.17
N CYS A 43 20.56 -37.27 44.59
CA CYS A 43 21.58 -36.24 44.31
C CYS A 43 22.29 -36.53 42.98
N VAL A 44 21.91 -35.80 41.92
CA VAL A 44 22.61 -35.86 40.63
C VAL A 44 23.91 -35.06 40.74
N ARG A 45 25.06 -35.76 40.66
CA ARG A 45 26.37 -35.12 40.62
C ARG A 45 26.66 -34.56 39.23
N SER A 46 26.88 -33.26 39.12
CA SER A 46 27.82 -32.68 38.14
C SER A 46 29.03 -32.13 38.89
N GLY A 47 30.23 -32.60 38.57
CA GLY A 47 31.44 -32.30 39.35
C GLY A 47 32.56 -31.70 38.52
N TYR A 48 32.63 -30.36 38.48
CA TYR A 48 33.85 -29.62 38.12
C TYR A 48 34.01 -28.40 39.04
N PRO A 49 35.21 -28.14 39.59
CA PRO A 49 35.41 -27.05 40.55
C PRO A 49 35.61 -25.71 39.83
N ALA A 50 34.97 -24.66 40.34
CA ALA A 50 35.27 -23.29 39.95
C ALA A 50 36.53 -22.78 40.66
N THR A 51 37.47 -22.21 39.92
CA THR A 51 38.64 -21.48 40.44
C THR A 51 38.55 -20.00 40.05
N PRO A 52 38.72 -19.04 40.98
CA PRO A 52 38.68 -17.62 40.66
C PRO A 52 39.98 -17.18 39.98
N CYS A 53 39.89 -16.66 38.75
CA CYS A 53 41.03 -16.06 38.07
C CYS A 53 41.19 -14.59 38.53
N VAL A 54 42.30 -14.29 39.20
CA VAL A 54 42.67 -12.91 39.56
C VAL A 54 43.29 -12.24 38.34
N ILE A 55 42.85 -11.03 38.00
CA ILE A 55 43.47 -10.22 36.95
C ILE A 55 44.76 -9.60 37.50
N THR A 56 45.92 -10.11 37.07
CA THR A 56 47.21 -9.44 37.22
C THR A 56 47.64 -8.81 35.90
N HIS A 57 48.00 -7.53 35.93
CA HIS A 57 48.65 -6.88 34.80
C HIS A 57 50.04 -7.48 34.58
N LEU A 58 50.34 -7.93 33.35
CA LEU A 58 51.70 -7.97 32.83
C LEU A 58 51.80 -7.04 31.61
N THR A 59 52.86 -6.24 31.59
CA THR A 59 53.22 -5.36 30.47
C THR A 59 54.49 -5.89 29.82
N ASP A 60 54.35 -6.76 28.83
CA ASP A 60 55.48 -7.21 28.01
C ASP A 60 55.58 -6.33 26.76
N MET A 61 56.51 -5.37 26.81
CA MET A 61 57.07 -4.76 25.59
C MET A 61 58.32 -5.55 25.20
N GLU A 62 58.26 -6.29 24.11
CA GLU A 62 59.45 -6.78 23.43
C GLU A 62 59.55 -6.20 22.02
N SER A 63 60.78 -5.86 21.60
CA SER A 63 61.03 -5.00 20.44
C SER A 63 61.42 -5.81 19.21
N ALA A 64 60.66 -5.66 18.12
CA ALA A 64 60.99 -6.21 16.81
C ALA A 64 60.87 -5.13 15.73
N MET A 65 62.01 -4.53 15.33
CA MET A 65 62.05 -3.66 14.14
C MET A 65 61.97 -4.51 12.86
N GLY A 66 60.88 -4.40 12.12
CA GLY A 66 60.71 -5.01 10.80
C GLY A 66 59.73 -4.21 9.95
N GLY A 67 60.24 -3.44 8.99
CA GLY A 67 59.44 -2.50 8.21
C GLY A 67 58.45 -3.17 7.25
N SER A 68 57.19 -3.31 7.66
CA SER A 68 56.05 -3.67 6.79
C SER A 68 54.73 -3.09 7.34
N SER A 69 53.65 -3.16 6.57
CA SER A 69 52.38 -2.47 6.86
C SER A 69 51.79 -2.81 8.24
N SER A 70 51.53 -1.80 9.06
CA SER A 70 50.88 -1.95 10.36
C SER A 70 49.50 -2.62 10.22
N THR A 71 49.38 -3.80 10.83
CA THR A 71 48.10 -4.51 10.94
C THR A 71 47.56 -4.31 12.36
N ILE A 72 46.41 -3.67 12.49
CA ILE A 72 45.74 -3.45 13.78
C ILE A 72 44.68 -4.54 13.92
N SER A 73 44.88 -5.48 14.85
CA SER A 73 43.95 -6.59 15.08
C SER A 73 43.13 -6.39 16.35
N THR A 74 41.84 -6.18 16.17
CA THR A 74 40.82 -6.00 17.22
C THR A 74 39.94 -7.23 17.26
N SER A 75 39.90 -7.95 18.39
CA SER A 75 39.07 -9.17 18.53
C SER A 75 38.16 -9.04 19.75
N ALA A 76 36.88 -9.32 19.57
CA ALA A 76 35.92 -9.39 20.67
C ALA A 76 36.22 -10.58 21.60
N THR A 77 35.82 -10.48 22.87
CA THR A 77 35.90 -11.59 23.82
C THR A 77 34.97 -12.72 23.37
N ARG A 78 35.51 -13.93 23.19
CA ARG A 78 34.72 -15.12 22.86
C ARG A 78 33.94 -15.59 24.09
N ILE A 79 32.61 -15.70 23.96
CA ILE A 79 31.77 -16.38 24.94
C ILE A 79 31.79 -17.89 24.66
N ASN A 80 31.82 -18.71 25.72
CA ASN A 80 32.03 -20.16 25.64
C ASN A 80 30.81 -21.00 26.06
N ALA A 81 29.71 -20.38 26.49
CA ALA A 81 28.47 -21.05 26.87
C ALA A 81 27.26 -20.11 26.71
N LEU A 82 26.07 -20.70 26.57
CA LEU A 82 24.78 -19.99 26.52
C LEU A 82 24.60 -19.10 27.76
N GLN A 83 24.24 -17.83 27.57
CA GLN A 83 23.83 -16.95 28.66
C GLN A 83 22.34 -17.13 28.98
N ILE A 84 22.07 -17.69 30.16
CA ILE A 84 20.72 -17.90 30.69
C ILE A 84 20.45 -16.80 31.73
N GLN A 85 19.40 -16.01 31.52
CA GLN A 85 19.10 -14.84 32.38
C GLN A 85 18.58 -15.24 33.76
N SER A 86 17.79 -16.30 33.85
CA SER A 86 17.24 -16.86 35.08
C SER A 86 16.90 -18.34 34.90
N SER A 87 16.77 -19.06 36.01
CA SER A 87 16.18 -20.40 36.03
C SER A 87 15.19 -20.47 37.19
N ALA A 88 14.08 -21.19 36.99
CA ALA A 88 13.02 -21.33 37.96
C ALA A 88 12.51 -22.78 37.93
N SER A 89 12.18 -23.32 39.11
CA SER A 89 11.46 -24.59 39.25
C SER A 89 10.05 -24.30 39.72
N GLY A 90 9.08 -25.12 39.33
CA GLY A 90 7.67 -24.94 39.70
C GLY A 90 6.91 -23.87 38.92
N LYS A 91 7.45 -23.33 37.81
CA LYS A 91 6.62 -22.64 36.81
C LYS A 91 5.63 -23.64 36.20
N PRO A 92 4.34 -23.29 36.02
CA PRO A 92 3.38 -24.15 35.33
C PRO A 92 3.71 -24.21 33.83
N ILE A 93 3.19 -25.25 33.16
CA ILE A 93 3.13 -25.30 31.70
C ILE A 93 1.84 -24.60 31.28
N ALA A 94 1.93 -23.59 30.40
CA ALA A 94 0.80 -22.75 30.03
C ALA A 94 -0.38 -23.56 29.46
N TRP A 95 -1.55 -23.49 30.09
CA TRP A 95 -2.80 -24.04 29.57
C TRP A 95 -3.50 -22.99 28.68
N ILE A 96 -3.95 -23.39 27.49
CA ILE A 96 -4.39 -22.47 26.43
C ILE A 96 -5.67 -23.01 25.77
N ALA A 97 -6.78 -22.26 25.83
CA ALA A 97 -8.04 -22.73 25.25
C ALA A 97 -8.28 -22.26 23.80
N GLY A 98 -8.10 -20.96 23.51
CA GLY A 98 -8.27 -20.36 22.18
C GLY A 98 -6.96 -19.79 21.62
N ARG A 99 -7.00 -18.94 20.59
CA ARG A 99 -5.80 -18.31 20.02
C ARG A 99 -5.34 -17.12 20.84
N ASN A 100 -4.20 -17.26 21.51
CA ASN A 100 -3.57 -16.17 22.27
C ASN A 100 -2.05 -16.15 22.05
N ARG A 101 -1.38 -15.10 22.53
CA ARG A 101 0.07 -14.90 22.46
C ARG A 101 0.74 -15.32 23.77
N VAL A 102 1.59 -16.35 23.71
CA VAL A 102 2.24 -16.94 24.90
C VAL A 102 3.76 -16.79 24.92
N SER A 103 4.31 -16.72 26.13
CA SER A 103 5.75 -16.68 26.38
C SER A 103 6.29 -18.10 26.64
N PRO A 104 7.29 -18.57 25.88
CA PRO A 104 7.80 -19.92 26.02
C PRO A 104 8.86 -20.02 27.13
N ASN A 105 9.07 -21.23 27.66
CA ASN A 105 10.13 -21.51 28.63
C ASN A 105 11.23 -22.38 27.99
N LEU A 106 12.50 -22.01 28.12
CA LEU A 106 13.64 -22.82 27.68
C LEU A 106 13.74 -24.09 28.55
N ILE A 107 13.51 -25.27 27.97
CA ILE A 107 13.49 -26.57 28.67
C ILE A 107 14.68 -27.49 28.32
N TYR A 108 15.41 -27.19 27.25
CA TYR A 108 16.62 -27.92 26.85
C TYR A 108 17.57 -27.01 26.05
N TYR A 109 18.88 -27.19 26.24
CA TYR A 109 19.90 -26.68 25.33
C TYR A 109 21.14 -27.58 25.29
N SER A 110 21.82 -27.66 24.15
CA SER A 110 23.11 -28.33 23.96
C SER A 110 23.87 -27.77 22.74
N ASP A 111 24.99 -28.38 22.35
CA ASP A 111 25.79 -28.05 21.16
C ASP A 111 26.07 -26.54 20.96
N PHE A 112 26.52 -25.88 22.03
CA PHE A 112 26.89 -24.46 21.96
C PHE A 112 28.13 -24.23 21.08
N GLU A 113 27.99 -23.40 20.05
CA GLU A 113 29.03 -23.10 19.07
C GLU A 113 29.28 -21.60 18.95
N ALA A 114 30.54 -21.19 18.82
CA ALA A 114 30.96 -19.81 18.60
C ALA A 114 31.78 -19.71 17.31
N VAL A 115 31.19 -19.18 16.24
CA VAL A 115 31.79 -19.01 14.91
C VAL A 115 32.50 -17.66 14.83
N ALA A 116 33.78 -17.64 14.50
CA ALA A 116 34.54 -16.40 14.32
C ALA A 116 34.29 -15.76 12.95
N LYS A 117 34.07 -14.43 12.93
CA LYS A 117 33.85 -13.62 11.72
C LYS A 117 34.84 -12.46 11.69
N THR A 118 35.94 -12.63 10.93
CA THR A 118 37.00 -11.62 10.77
C THR A 118 36.77 -10.75 9.55
N THR A 119 36.51 -9.46 9.75
CA THR A 119 36.45 -8.44 8.70
C THR A 119 37.81 -7.78 8.54
N THR A 120 38.28 -7.58 7.30
CA THR A 120 39.54 -6.86 7.04
C THR A 120 39.28 -5.57 6.26
N LYS A 121 39.67 -4.42 6.83
CA LYS A 121 39.59 -3.09 6.20
C LYS A 121 41.00 -2.56 5.94
N LYS A 122 41.19 -1.79 4.86
CA LYS A 122 42.45 -1.07 4.58
C LYS A 122 42.15 0.43 4.50
N SER A 123 42.85 1.26 5.26
CA SER A 123 42.69 2.72 5.18
C SER A 123 43.70 3.32 4.19
N GLY A 124 43.21 4.18 3.29
CA GLY A 124 44.01 4.85 2.27
C GLY A 124 44.49 6.22 2.72
N GLY A 125 45.68 6.31 3.31
CA GLY A 125 46.34 7.60 3.59
C GLY A 125 47.09 8.14 2.38
N LYS A 126 47.08 9.47 2.17
CA LYS A 126 47.98 10.17 1.22
C LYS A 126 49.43 10.14 1.76
N GLY A 127 50.09 8.99 1.66
CA GLY A 127 51.43 8.80 2.21
C GLY A 127 52.03 7.40 2.12
N GLY A 128 51.60 6.55 1.18
CA GLY A 128 52.23 5.26 0.86
C GLY A 128 52.08 4.12 1.89
N GLY A 129 51.82 4.42 3.17
CA GLY A 129 51.61 3.44 4.24
C GLY A 129 50.14 3.34 4.66
N GLY A 130 49.39 2.42 4.06
CA GLY A 130 48.02 2.10 4.49
C GLY A 130 48.00 1.07 5.62
N ALA A 131 47.28 1.36 6.70
CA ALA A 131 47.08 0.41 7.80
C ALA A 131 46.00 -0.63 7.43
N THR A 132 46.20 -1.88 7.86
CA THR A 132 45.22 -2.97 7.68
C THR A 132 44.54 -3.27 9.02
N GLN A 133 43.28 -2.90 9.18
CA GLN A 133 42.49 -3.24 10.36
C GLN A 133 41.84 -4.62 10.18
N LYS A 134 41.95 -5.49 11.19
CA LYS A 134 41.30 -6.80 11.25
C LYS A 134 40.38 -6.85 12.47
N ASP A 135 39.07 -6.80 12.24
CA ASP A 135 38.05 -6.85 13.29
C ASP A 135 37.45 -8.26 13.35
N THR A 136 37.70 -9.00 14.43
CA THR A 136 37.10 -10.34 14.65
C THR A 136 35.95 -10.26 15.64
N THR A 137 34.76 -10.58 15.15
CA THR A 137 33.52 -10.77 15.94
C THR A 137 33.19 -12.25 16.04
N TYR A 138 32.20 -12.62 16.87
CA TYR A 138 31.70 -13.98 16.98
C TYR A 138 30.19 -14.02 16.74
N THR A 139 29.72 -15.11 16.14
CA THR A 139 28.29 -15.43 15.99
C THR A 139 28.02 -16.74 16.70
N TYR A 140 27.02 -16.75 17.58
CA TYR A 140 26.77 -17.84 18.52
C TYR A 140 25.57 -18.68 18.11
N TYR A 141 25.65 -19.99 18.32
CA TYR A 141 24.58 -20.94 18.05
C TYR A 141 24.44 -21.95 19.20
N ALA A 142 23.25 -22.55 19.33
CA ALA A 142 23.02 -23.72 20.19
C ALA A 142 21.90 -24.60 19.61
N ALA A 143 21.88 -25.88 19.96
CA ALA A 143 20.66 -26.67 19.89
C ALA A 143 19.76 -26.30 21.08
N LEU A 144 18.45 -26.12 20.89
CA LEU A 144 17.52 -25.80 21.98
C LEU A 144 16.08 -26.27 21.76
N ILE A 145 15.33 -26.32 22.86
CA ILE A 145 13.88 -26.53 22.90
C ILE A 145 13.23 -25.48 23.81
N LEU A 146 12.22 -24.78 23.30
CA LEU A 146 11.37 -23.87 24.06
C LEU A 146 9.96 -24.47 24.18
N ALA A 147 9.53 -24.79 25.40
CA ALA A 147 8.18 -25.25 25.69
C ALA A 147 7.19 -24.08 25.53
N VAL A 148 6.11 -24.32 24.80
CA VAL A 148 5.10 -23.32 24.42
C VAL A 148 3.86 -23.40 25.32
N GLY A 149 3.39 -24.62 25.61
CA GLY A 149 2.20 -24.83 26.42
C GLY A 149 1.79 -26.31 26.51
N ARG A 150 0.68 -26.56 27.20
CA ARG A 150 0.13 -27.89 27.43
C ARG A 150 -0.56 -28.40 26.15
N GLY A 151 -0.17 -29.58 25.68
CA GLY A 151 -0.64 -30.12 24.41
C GLY A 151 -1.86 -31.03 24.51
N PRO A 152 -2.39 -31.50 23.35
CA PRO A 152 -2.01 -31.08 22.01
C PRO A 152 -2.53 -29.66 21.68
N LEU A 153 -1.69 -28.85 21.05
CA LEU A 153 -2.02 -27.51 20.53
C LEU A 153 -2.11 -27.51 18.99
N GLY A 154 -2.71 -26.46 18.44
CA GLY A 154 -2.88 -26.28 16.98
C GLY A 154 -1.67 -25.59 16.33
N ASN A 155 -1.91 -24.67 15.39
CA ASN A 155 -0.82 -24.03 14.65
C ASN A 155 -0.20 -22.85 15.42
N ILE A 156 1.06 -22.53 15.09
CA ILE A 156 1.71 -21.27 15.45
C ILE A 156 1.67 -20.34 14.23
N HIS A 157 0.97 -19.22 14.35
CA HIS A 157 0.65 -18.31 13.23
C HIS A 157 1.65 -17.17 13.10
N ARG A 158 1.93 -16.48 14.20
CA ARG A 158 2.91 -15.39 14.28
C ARG A 158 3.99 -15.72 15.31
N VAL A 159 5.24 -15.39 14.97
CA VAL A 159 6.39 -15.46 15.88
C VAL A 159 6.90 -14.05 16.10
N PHE A 160 6.84 -13.58 17.34
CA PHE A 160 7.34 -12.28 17.74
C PHE A 160 8.71 -12.46 18.39
N ARG A 161 9.77 -11.90 17.81
CA ARG A 161 11.15 -12.05 18.27
C ARG A 161 11.79 -10.67 18.48
N ASP A 162 12.10 -10.35 19.73
CA ASP A 162 12.60 -9.05 20.20
C ASP A 162 11.70 -7.85 19.83
N LYS A 163 11.73 -7.39 18.58
CA LYS A 163 10.87 -6.34 17.98
C LYS A 163 10.42 -6.65 16.54
N GLU A 164 10.68 -7.87 16.07
CA GLU A 164 10.35 -8.31 14.71
C GLU A 164 9.20 -9.32 14.76
N VAL A 165 8.32 -9.28 13.75
CA VAL A 165 7.16 -10.20 13.66
C VAL A 165 7.27 -11.02 12.38
N PHE A 166 7.27 -12.34 12.54
CA PHE A 166 7.45 -13.34 11.48
C PHE A 166 6.18 -14.16 11.29
N THR A 167 5.91 -14.57 10.05
CA THR A 167 4.72 -15.34 9.64
C THR A 167 4.95 -16.84 9.62
N SER A 168 6.13 -17.32 10.05
CA SER A 168 6.40 -18.74 10.24
C SER A 168 7.61 -18.98 11.15
N LEU A 169 7.64 -20.13 11.81
CA LEU A 169 8.79 -20.60 12.60
C LEU A 169 10.06 -20.78 11.76
N ALA A 170 9.91 -21.17 10.48
CA ALA A 170 11.03 -21.37 9.57
C ALA A 170 11.86 -20.09 9.35
N GLN A 171 11.23 -18.91 9.31
CA GLN A 171 11.92 -17.61 9.17
C GLN A 171 12.87 -17.29 10.34
N VAL A 172 12.65 -17.88 11.53
CA VAL A 172 13.53 -17.76 12.71
C VAL A 172 14.33 -19.04 12.99
N GLY A 173 14.34 -20.00 12.06
CA GLY A 173 15.08 -21.26 12.18
C GLY A 173 14.53 -22.23 13.23
N LEU A 174 13.26 -22.09 13.61
CA LEU A 174 12.55 -22.98 14.53
C LEU A 174 11.66 -23.98 13.77
N ASN A 175 11.39 -25.11 14.41
CA ASN A 175 10.44 -26.14 14.02
C ASN A 175 9.45 -26.37 15.16
N TYR A 176 8.37 -27.13 14.93
CA TYR A 176 7.28 -27.33 15.89
C TYR A 176 7.03 -28.81 16.23
N ALA A 177 6.70 -29.07 17.49
CA ALA A 177 6.18 -30.32 18.00
C ALA A 177 4.91 -30.00 18.80
N ASN A 178 3.77 -30.61 18.45
CA ASN A 178 2.45 -30.12 18.86
C ASN A 178 1.98 -30.57 20.25
N GLY A 179 2.74 -31.41 20.94
CA GLY A 179 2.44 -31.85 22.31
C GLY A 179 1.38 -32.96 22.39
N THR A 180 1.37 -33.90 21.46
CA THR A 180 0.58 -35.14 21.64
C THR A 180 1.16 -36.02 22.76
N HIS A 181 0.34 -36.95 23.28
CA HIS A 181 0.77 -37.88 24.32
C HIS A 181 1.83 -38.87 23.80
N ASP A 182 1.64 -39.36 22.57
CA ASP A 182 2.52 -40.25 21.82
C ASP A 182 3.59 -39.50 21.00
N GLN A 183 3.82 -38.22 21.29
CA GLN A 183 4.78 -37.37 20.60
C GLN A 183 6.17 -38.02 20.50
N ALA A 184 6.68 -38.12 19.26
CA ALA A 184 7.99 -38.70 19.00
C ALA A 184 9.13 -37.84 19.57
N VAL A 185 10.14 -38.49 20.13
CA VAL A 185 11.40 -37.83 20.52
C VAL A 185 12.05 -37.18 19.31
N TRP A 186 12.46 -35.91 19.45
CA TRP A 186 13.12 -35.17 18.39
C TRP A 186 14.38 -35.91 17.86
N GLY A 187 14.36 -36.26 16.58
CA GLY A 187 15.37 -37.13 15.96
C GLY A 187 16.83 -36.63 16.03
N PHE A 188 17.04 -35.33 16.24
CA PHE A 188 18.37 -34.78 16.52
C PHE A 188 18.93 -35.32 17.84
N LEU A 189 18.13 -35.34 18.91
CA LEU A 189 18.52 -35.89 20.21
C LEU A 189 18.70 -37.41 20.12
N GLN A 190 17.80 -38.12 19.45
CA GLN A 190 17.96 -39.56 19.19
C GLN A 190 19.30 -39.89 18.50
N THR A 191 19.78 -39.00 17.62
CA THR A 191 21.00 -39.22 16.83
C THR A 191 22.28 -38.74 17.52
N ARG A 192 22.25 -37.62 18.27
CA ARG A 192 23.44 -36.99 18.87
C ARG A 192 23.52 -37.07 20.40
N HIS A 193 22.39 -36.94 21.08
CA HIS A 193 22.30 -36.88 22.54
C HIS A 193 21.35 -37.95 23.09
N PRO A 194 21.53 -39.25 22.76
CA PRO A 194 20.54 -40.30 23.03
C PRO A 194 20.27 -40.55 24.52
N ALA A 195 21.17 -40.13 25.42
CA ALA A 195 20.97 -40.18 26.86
C ALA A 195 20.06 -39.05 27.41
N GLU A 196 19.84 -38.00 26.61
CA GLU A 196 19.04 -36.81 26.95
C GLU A 196 17.75 -36.73 26.11
N ALA A 197 17.49 -37.76 25.29
CA ALA A 197 16.48 -37.76 24.24
C ALA A 197 15.07 -37.99 24.79
N ILE A 198 14.52 -36.94 25.39
CA ILE A 198 13.18 -36.89 26.00
C ILE A 198 12.12 -36.48 24.95
N ALA A 199 10.94 -37.13 25.01
CA ALA A 199 9.82 -36.86 24.11
C ALA A 199 9.08 -35.55 24.39
N TYR A 200 9.04 -35.16 25.67
CA TYR A 200 8.16 -34.11 26.22
C TYR A 200 6.70 -34.32 25.78
N SER A 201 6.18 -35.53 26.01
CA SER A 201 4.76 -35.87 25.83
C SER A 201 3.85 -34.84 26.48
N ASP A 202 2.69 -34.60 25.87
CA ASP A 202 1.67 -33.65 26.34
C ASP A 202 2.18 -32.21 26.50
N THR A 203 3.36 -31.88 25.92
CA THR A 203 3.97 -30.54 25.96
C THR A 203 4.25 -30.10 24.53
N ALA A 204 3.57 -29.04 24.08
CA ALA A 204 3.87 -28.42 22.81
C ALA A 204 5.17 -27.61 22.92
N TYR A 205 6.08 -27.76 21.96
CA TYR A 205 7.37 -27.07 21.98
C TYR A 205 7.85 -26.69 20.58
N VAL A 206 8.71 -25.67 20.53
CA VAL A 206 9.47 -25.31 19.35
C VAL A 206 10.95 -25.65 19.55
N PHE A 207 11.63 -26.06 18.49
CA PHE A 207 12.99 -26.58 18.57
C PHE A 207 13.87 -26.19 17.38
N SER A 208 15.18 -26.19 17.59
CA SER A 208 16.16 -26.03 16.53
C SER A 208 17.49 -26.68 16.90
N SER A 209 18.11 -27.38 15.95
CA SER A 209 19.44 -27.98 16.10
C SER A 209 20.59 -26.97 16.00
N ARG A 210 20.29 -25.72 15.60
CA ARG A 210 21.28 -24.67 15.40
C ARG A 210 20.62 -23.27 15.45
N TYR A 211 19.95 -22.97 16.56
CA TYR A 211 19.34 -21.67 16.79
C TYR A 211 20.40 -20.56 16.80
N LEU A 212 20.13 -19.42 16.15
CA LEU A 212 21.01 -18.25 16.12
C LEU A 212 20.81 -17.38 17.37
N LEU A 213 21.82 -17.35 18.24
CA LEU A 213 21.82 -16.57 19.47
C LEU A 213 22.20 -15.11 19.21
N ASN A 214 21.89 -14.22 20.16
CA ASN A 214 22.27 -12.81 20.10
C ASN A 214 23.79 -12.60 20.37
N ASP A 215 24.28 -11.37 20.18
CA ASP A 215 25.71 -11.01 20.35
C ASP A 215 26.27 -11.29 21.76
N ASN A 216 25.40 -11.39 22.77
CA ASN A 216 25.76 -11.77 24.14
C ASN A 216 25.62 -13.28 24.39
N ALA A 217 25.50 -14.10 23.35
CA ALA A 217 25.26 -15.54 23.42
C ALA A 217 24.02 -15.96 24.23
N GLY A 218 22.99 -15.10 24.29
CA GLY A 218 21.69 -15.40 24.89
C GLY A 218 20.64 -15.77 23.84
N VAL A 219 19.59 -16.48 24.28
CA VAL A 219 18.38 -16.67 23.46
C VAL A 219 17.68 -15.31 23.27
N GLN A 220 17.09 -15.08 22.10
CA GLN A 220 16.30 -13.89 21.82
C GLN A 220 14.93 -13.96 22.50
N ASN A 221 14.28 -12.81 22.74
CA ASN A 221 12.98 -12.79 23.41
C ASN A 221 11.87 -13.23 22.43
N HIS A 222 11.41 -14.48 22.53
CA HIS A 222 10.33 -15.02 21.71
C HIS A 222 8.99 -14.95 22.44
N THR A 223 7.91 -14.67 21.68
CA THR A 223 6.53 -14.99 22.04
C THR A 223 5.81 -15.52 20.81
N PHE A 224 4.85 -16.42 20.98
CA PHE A 224 4.18 -17.13 19.89
C PHE A 224 2.68 -16.90 19.93
N GLU A 225 2.05 -16.63 18.78
CA GLU A 225 0.60 -16.73 18.64
C GLU A 225 0.23 -18.18 18.29
N VAL A 226 -0.55 -18.83 19.15
CA VAL A 226 -0.77 -20.28 19.13
C VAL A 226 -2.25 -20.62 19.26
N ASP A 227 -2.72 -21.56 18.46
CA ASP A 227 -4.06 -22.15 18.59
C ASP A 227 -4.18 -23.05 19.83
N GLY A 228 -5.07 -22.70 20.76
CA GLY A 228 -5.47 -23.53 21.90
C GLY A 228 -6.35 -24.73 21.53
N ARG A 229 -6.59 -25.61 22.51
CA ARG A 229 -7.24 -26.92 22.31
C ARG A 229 -8.76 -26.88 22.07
N TYR A 230 -9.44 -25.78 22.38
CA TYR A 230 -10.91 -25.70 22.49
C TYR A 230 -11.55 -24.68 21.54
N GLN A 231 -10.85 -24.28 20.47
CA GLN A 231 -11.34 -23.33 19.47
C GLN A 231 -12.67 -23.76 18.84
N VAL A 232 -13.57 -22.79 18.62
CA VAL A 232 -14.78 -23.02 17.82
C VAL A 232 -14.37 -23.25 16.35
N PRO A 233 -14.85 -24.30 15.66
CA PRO A 233 -14.44 -24.60 14.29
C PRO A 233 -14.62 -23.42 13.33
N GLY A 234 -13.51 -22.92 12.78
CA GLY A 234 -13.50 -21.76 11.87
C GLY A 234 -13.28 -20.40 12.53
N LEU A 235 -13.26 -20.33 13.87
CA LEU A 235 -12.99 -19.11 14.64
C LEU A 235 -11.69 -19.26 15.47
N PRO A 236 -11.00 -18.15 15.80
CA PRO A 236 -9.77 -18.21 16.59
C PRO A 236 -10.02 -18.42 18.10
N ASP A 237 -11.19 -18.05 18.62
CA ASP A 237 -11.53 -18.10 20.05
C ASP A 237 -12.28 -19.39 20.43
N ALA A 238 -12.24 -19.73 21.72
CA ALA A 238 -12.78 -20.97 22.26
C ALA A 238 -14.13 -20.75 22.97
N ASN A 239 -14.97 -21.79 22.98
CA ASN A 239 -16.26 -21.72 23.67
C ASN A 239 -16.11 -22.01 25.18
N PRO A 240 -16.51 -21.10 26.08
CA PRO A 240 -16.47 -21.31 27.52
C PRO A 240 -17.23 -22.56 27.98
N GLY A 241 -18.34 -22.91 27.31
CA GLY A 241 -19.11 -24.12 27.60
C GLY A 241 -18.45 -25.44 27.20
N ASP A 242 -17.32 -25.40 26.47
CA ASP A 242 -16.50 -26.57 26.14
C ASP A 242 -15.18 -26.60 26.94
N PHE A 243 -14.49 -25.47 27.10
CA PHE A 243 -13.22 -25.45 27.84
C PHE A 243 -13.38 -25.48 29.37
N LEU A 244 -14.48 -24.95 29.92
CA LEU A 244 -14.73 -24.99 31.37
C LEU A 244 -14.95 -26.44 31.87
N PRO A 245 -15.81 -27.28 31.25
CA PRO A 245 -15.86 -28.71 31.58
C PRO A 245 -14.50 -29.40 31.44
N GLY A 246 -13.70 -29.03 30.44
CA GLY A 246 -12.31 -29.51 30.30
C GLY A 246 -11.47 -29.24 31.54
N LEU A 247 -11.42 -27.98 32.01
CA LEU A 247 -10.67 -27.59 33.21
C LEU A 247 -11.24 -28.20 34.51
N LEU A 248 -12.56 -28.34 34.61
CA LEU A 248 -13.19 -28.94 35.81
C LEU A 248 -12.88 -30.44 35.93
N LEU A 249 -12.94 -31.18 34.81
CA LEU A 249 -12.92 -32.65 34.82
C LEU A 249 -11.52 -33.25 34.61
N ASP A 250 -10.56 -32.52 34.04
CA ASP A 250 -9.22 -33.05 33.80
C ASP A 250 -8.48 -33.32 35.14
N PRO A 251 -8.02 -34.57 35.41
CA PRO A 251 -7.37 -34.95 36.66
C PRO A 251 -5.84 -34.75 36.66
N LEU A 252 -5.25 -34.27 35.55
CA LEU A 252 -3.82 -34.00 35.41
C LEU A 252 -3.55 -32.49 35.40
N ASP A 253 -4.35 -31.75 34.62
CA ASP A 253 -4.15 -30.32 34.33
C ASP A 253 -5.27 -29.42 34.91
N GLY A 254 -6.34 -30.03 35.42
CA GLY A 254 -7.54 -29.37 35.91
C GLY A 254 -7.81 -29.59 37.39
N ILE A 255 -9.08 -29.47 37.78
CA ILE A 255 -9.53 -29.65 39.18
C ILE A 255 -9.84 -31.12 39.50
N GLY A 256 -9.97 -31.99 38.49
CA GLY A 256 -10.25 -33.42 38.66
C GLY A 256 -11.61 -33.73 39.32
N PHE A 257 -12.63 -32.91 39.08
CA PHE A 257 -13.98 -33.15 39.61
C PHE A 257 -14.57 -34.46 39.06
N THR A 258 -15.32 -35.15 39.92
CA THR A 258 -16.10 -36.33 39.50
C THR A 258 -17.15 -35.87 38.47
N PRO A 259 -17.30 -36.53 37.29
CA PRO A 259 -18.26 -36.11 36.27
C PRO A 259 -19.71 -36.02 36.75
N ALA A 260 -20.10 -36.77 37.80
CA ALA A 260 -21.42 -36.66 38.43
C ALA A 260 -21.68 -35.30 39.09
N TRP A 261 -20.64 -34.54 39.46
CA TRP A 261 -20.74 -33.22 40.08
C TRP A 261 -20.84 -32.06 39.07
N VAL A 262 -20.83 -32.33 37.76
CA VAL A 262 -20.91 -31.29 36.72
C VAL A 262 -22.14 -31.57 35.86
N ALA A 263 -23.05 -30.60 35.75
CA ALA A 263 -24.25 -30.71 34.93
C ALA A 263 -23.94 -30.50 33.44
N ASP A 264 -24.93 -30.74 32.57
CA ASP A 264 -24.81 -30.45 31.14
C ASP A 264 -24.68 -28.94 30.88
N MET A 265 -23.52 -28.53 30.36
CA MET A 265 -23.23 -27.13 30.01
C MET A 265 -23.73 -26.73 28.62
N SER A 266 -24.51 -27.57 27.92
CA SER A 266 -25.06 -27.26 26.58
C SER A 266 -25.84 -25.94 26.53
N ASN A 267 -26.54 -25.57 27.61
CA ASN A 267 -27.23 -24.29 27.70
C ASN A 267 -26.25 -23.10 27.60
N TYR A 268 -25.22 -23.10 28.45
CA TYR A 268 -24.16 -22.10 28.50
C TYR A 268 -23.33 -22.07 27.20
N ARG A 269 -22.98 -23.24 26.66
CA ARG A 269 -22.28 -23.39 25.37
C ARG A 269 -23.04 -22.73 24.21
N ASN A 270 -24.35 -23.00 24.12
CA ASN A 270 -25.19 -22.46 23.05
C ASN A 270 -25.40 -20.94 23.22
N TYR A 271 -25.55 -20.45 24.45
CA TYR A 271 -25.60 -19.03 24.75
C TYR A 271 -24.30 -18.30 24.33
N CYS A 272 -23.14 -18.74 24.82
CA CYS A 272 -21.86 -18.09 24.48
C CYS A 272 -21.55 -18.14 22.98
N LEU A 273 -21.96 -19.21 22.28
CA LEU A 273 -21.81 -19.29 20.83
C LEU A 273 -22.72 -18.31 20.09
N ALA A 274 -23.99 -18.20 20.50
CA ALA A 274 -24.98 -17.34 19.84
C ALA A 274 -24.80 -15.84 20.16
N GLU A 275 -24.35 -15.49 21.36
CA GLU A 275 -23.94 -14.12 21.75
C GLU A 275 -22.53 -13.73 21.26
N ASN A 276 -21.78 -14.67 20.67
CA ASN A 276 -20.35 -14.51 20.33
C ASN A 276 -19.45 -14.16 21.54
N LEU A 277 -19.83 -14.57 22.75
CA LEU A 277 -19.04 -14.42 23.99
C LEU A 277 -18.00 -15.55 24.09
N LEU A 278 -17.09 -15.59 23.11
CA LEU A 278 -15.99 -16.55 23.00
C LEU A 278 -14.72 -15.98 23.66
N LEU A 279 -13.89 -16.86 24.25
CA LEU A 279 -12.70 -16.45 25.01
C LEU A 279 -11.47 -17.26 24.60
N SER A 280 -10.29 -16.66 24.73
CA SER A 280 -8.98 -17.30 24.56
C SER A 280 -8.13 -17.24 25.84
N PRO A 281 -8.58 -17.84 26.96
CA PRO A 281 -7.80 -17.86 28.21
C PRO A 281 -6.45 -18.54 28.05
N VAL A 282 -5.46 -17.98 28.75
CA VAL A 282 -4.16 -18.57 29.05
C VAL A 282 -4.00 -18.62 30.56
N LEU A 283 -3.51 -19.75 31.08
CA LEU A 283 -3.13 -19.92 32.48
C LEU A 283 -1.65 -20.34 32.53
N ASP A 284 -0.75 -19.36 32.69
CA ASP A 284 0.71 -19.53 32.73
C ASP A 284 1.36 -19.08 34.06
N GLU A 285 0.54 -18.66 35.04
CA GLU A 285 0.92 -18.41 36.43
C GLU A 285 0.00 -19.15 37.42
N GLN A 286 0.49 -19.41 38.63
CA GLN A 286 -0.27 -20.14 39.65
C GLN A 286 -1.29 -19.22 40.36
N SER A 287 -2.58 -19.47 40.15
CA SER A 287 -3.69 -18.75 40.78
C SER A 287 -4.82 -19.70 41.22
N PRO A 288 -5.72 -19.28 42.13
CA PRO A 288 -6.91 -20.06 42.48
C PRO A 288 -7.87 -20.16 41.28
N ALA A 289 -8.22 -21.39 40.88
CA ALA A 289 -9.03 -21.62 39.68
C ALA A 289 -10.41 -20.93 39.72
N ASN A 290 -10.98 -20.74 40.92
CA ASN A 290 -12.25 -20.02 41.10
C ASN A 290 -12.16 -18.53 40.71
N GLU A 291 -10.99 -17.88 40.81
CA GLU A 291 -10.82 -16.48 40.39
C GLU A 291 -10.87 -16.34 38.86
N ALA A 292 -10.25 -17.28 38.13
CA ALA A 292 -10.34 -17.34 36.68
C ALA A 292 -11.77 -17.67 36.23
N ILE A 293 -12.39 -18.71 36.81
CA ILE A 293 -13.76 -19.13 36.45
C ILE A 293 -14.78 -18.03 36.72
N ALA A 294 -14.73 -17.36 37.89
CA ALA A 294 -15.63 -16.25 38.20
C ALA A 294 -15.47 -15.07 37.21
N ARG A 295 -14.22 -14.76 36.79
CA ARG A 295 -13.98 -13.76 35.76
C ARG A 295 -14.54 -14.17 34.40
N TRP A 296 -14.37 -15.42 33.98
CA TRP A 296 -14.92 -15.90 32.70
C TRP A 296 -16.44 -15.82 32.67
N LEU A 297 -17.10 -16.17 33.77
CA LEU A 297 -18.55 -16.08 33.93
C LEU A 297 -19.05 -14.63 33.94
N GLN A 298 -18.33 -13.73 34.62
CA GLN A 298 -18.60 -12.29 34.58
C GLN A 298 -18.50 -11.74 33.14
N LEU A 299 -17.44 -12.09 32.40
CA LEU A 299 -17.25 -11.67 31.01
C LEU A 299 -18.25 -12.31 30.03
N THR A 300 -18.83 -13.45 30.40
CA THR A 300 -19.83 -14.18 29.60
C THR A 300 -21.26 -14.00 30.15
N ASN A 301 -21.51 -12.96 30.96
CA ASN A 301 -22.83 -12.62 31.51
C ASN A 301 -23.60 -13.85 32.03
N SER A 302 -22.93 -14.68 32.83
CA SER A 302 -23.43 -15.96 33.35
C SER A 302 -23.06 -16.15 34.83
N GLU A 303 -23.70 -17.10 35.51
CA GLU A 303 -23.46 -17.40 36.93
C GLU A 303 -23.21 -18.89 37.18
N LEU A 304 -22.47 -19.19 38.26
CA LEU A 304 -22.18 -20.55 38.71
C LEU A 304 -23.04 -20.92 39.93
N VAL A 305 -23.85 -21.97 39.82
CA VAL A 305 -24.69 -22.45 40.93
C VAL A 305 -24.44 -23.91 41.26
N TRP A 306 -24.44 -24.25 42.54
CA TRP A 306 -24.56 -25.63 43.02
C TRP A 306 -26.03 -25.92 43.31
N SER A 307 -26.60 -26.94 42.69
CA SER A 307 -27.88 -27.51 43.11
C SER A 307 -28.03 -28.98 42.71
N ALA A 308 -28.85 -29.73 43.44
CA ALA A 308 -29.05 -31.18 43.31
C ALA A 308 -27.73 -31.99 43.33
N GLY A 309 -26.69 -31.48 44.01
CA GLY A 309 -25.35 -32.07 44.05
C GLY A 309 -24.52 -31.88 42.78
N GLN A 310 -24.95 -31.01 41.87
CA GLN A 310 -24.26 -30.70 40.62
C GLN A 310 -23.95 -29.21 40.47
N LEU A 311 -22.84 -28.92 39.80
CA LEU A 311 -22.42 -27.60 39.38
C LEU A 311 -23.04 -27.27 38.02
N LYS A 312 -23.79 -26.17 37.95
CA LYS A 312 -24.50 -25.68 36.76
C LYS A 312 -24.00 -24.29 36.40
N VAL A 313 -23.96 -23.94 35.11
CA VAL A 313 -23.78 -22.55 34.65
C VAL A 313 -25.07 -22.07 33.99
N ILE A 314 -25.55 -20.91 34.43
CA ILE A 314 -26.81 -20.32 33.99
C ILE A 314 -26.55 -18.90 33.46
N PRO A 315 -26.82 -18.63 32.16
CA PRO A 315 -26.74 -17.27 31.62
C PRO A 315 -27.75 -16.31 32.24
N TYR A 316 -27.38 -15.03 32.37
CA TYR A 316 -28.29 -13.95 32.75
C TYR A 316 -29.16 -13.44 31.57
N GLY A 317 -28.94 -13.95 30.36
CA GLY A 317 -29.64 -13.57 29.13
C GLY A 317 -31.16 -13.71 29.19
N ASP A 318 -31.87 -12.74 28.62
CA ASP A 318 -33.32 -12.58 28.74
C ASP A 318 -34.06 -12.36 27.41
N GLN A 319 -33.35 -12.42 26.27
CA GLN A 319 -33.91 -12.40 24.92
C GLN A 319 -33.36 -13.56 24.08
N ALA A 320 -34.10 -13.95 23.03
CA ALA A 320 -33.64 -14.96 22.08
C ALA A 320 -32.60 -14.36 21.12
N VAL A 321 -31.46 -15.04 20.96
CA VAL A 321 -30.29 -14.55 20.21
C VAL A 321 -29.85 -15.59 19.18
N THR A 322 -29.28 -15.15 18.07
CA THR A 322 -28.77 -16.03 17.00
C THR A 322 -27.44 -15.53 16.49
N GLY A 323 -26.42 -16.39 16.54
CA GLY A 323 -25.05 -16.10 16.12
C GLY A 323 -24.27 -17.40 15.90
N ASN A 324 -23.20 -17.34 15.10
CA ASN A 324 -22.29 -18.46 14.84
C ASN A 324 -22.98 -19.81 14.47
N GLY A 325 -24.15 -19.75 13.82
CA GLY A 325 -24.93 -20.91 13.39
C GLY A 325 -25.88 -21.52 14.42
N VAL A 326 -26.01 -20.93 15.62
CA VAL A 326 -26.89 -21.40 16.70
C VAL A 326 -27.87 -20.30 17.10
N THR A 327 -29.12 -20.69 17.39
CA THR A 327 -30.11 -19.86 18.09
C THR A 327 -30.24 -20.35 19.53
N TRP A 328 -30.12 -19.43 20.49
CA TRP A 328 -30.37 -19.69 21.90
C TRP A 328 -31.66 -19.00 22.35
N PHE A 329 -32.35 -19.63 23.31
CA PHE A 329 -33.60 -19.13 23.89
C PHE A 329 -33.48 -19.10 25.43
N PRO A 330 -33.82 -17.98 26.09
CA PRO A 330 -33.81 -17.87 27.54
C PRO A 330 -35.00 -18.60 28.16
N ASN A 331 -34.86 -19.10 29.38
CA ASN A 331 -36.01 -19.41 30.22
C ASN A 331 -36.36 -18.18 31.08
N ILE A 332 -37.40 -17.44 30.67
CA ILE A 332 -37.94 -16.29 31.42
C ILE A 332 -39.23 -16.64 32.18
N THR A 333 -39.55 -17.94 32.32
CA THR A 333 -40.77 -18.40 32.98
C THR A 333 -40.58 -18.44 34.49
N PRO A 334 -41.45 -17.81 35.30
CA PRO A 334 -41.41 -17.98 36.76
C PRO A 334 -41.71 -19.43 37.14
N VAL A 335 -40.97 -19.99 38.09
CA VAL A 335 -41.20 -21.34 38.63
C VAL A 335 -42.21 -21.35 39.78
N ALA A 336 -42.43 -20.20 40.43
CA ALA A 336 -43.43 -19.98 41.45
C ALA A 336 -43.95 -18.52 41.45
N ASP A 337 -45.21 -18.35 41.84
CA ASP A 337 -45.78 -17.08 42.29
C ASP A 337 -45.89 -17.14 43.82
N LEU A 338 -45.27 -16.21 44.53
CA LEU A 338 -45.18 -16.16 46.00
C LEU A 338 -45.99 -14.99 46.56
N THR A 339 -46.64 -15.23 47.69
CA THR A 339 -47.62 -14.32 48.33
C THR A 339 -47.48 -14.31 49.85
N ASP A 340 -48.21 -13.42 50.52
CA ASP A 340 -48.36 -13.37 51.98
C ASP A 340 -48.64 -14.73 52.65
N ASP A 341 -49.29 -15.68 51.95
CA ASP A 341 -49.58 -17.04 52.44
C ASP A 341 -48.37 -17.99 52.38
N ASP A 342 -47.31 -17.65 51.62
CA ASP A 342 -46.12 -18.48 51.39
C ASP A 342 -44.92 -18.10 52.28
N PHE A 343 -44.84 -16.83 52.70
CA PHE A 343 -43.72 -16.26 53.43
C PHE A 343 -43.75 -16.59 54.94
N LEU A 344 -42.57 -16.72 55.55
CA LEU A 344 -42.39 -16.96 56.99
C LEU A 344 -41.78 -15.74 57.69
N SER A 345 -42.57 -15.01 58.49
CA SER A 345 -42.11 -13.90 59.35
C SER A 345 -42.33 -14.17 60.85
N GLU A 346 -41.74 -13.32 61.69
CA GLU A 346 -42.04 -13.26 63.13
C GLU A 346 -43.15 -12.23 63.41
N ASP A 347 -43.90 -12.39 64.51
CA ASP A 347 -45.03 -11.53 64.89
C ASP A 347 -44.65 -10.04 64.99
N GLY A 348 -44.93 -9.28 63.94
CA GLY A 348 -44.70 -7.84 63.85
C GLY A 348 -43.57 -7.39 62.91
N GLU A 349 -42.79 -8.33 62.36
CA GLU A 349 -41.79 -8.05 61.30
C GLU A 349 -42.40 -8.25 59.90
N PRO A 350 -41.99 -7.46 58.89
CA PRO A 350 -42.47 -7.62 57.51
C PRO A 350 -41.94 -8.93 56.89
N PRO A 351 -42.75 -9.65 56.09
CA PRO A 351 -42.34 -10.93 55.51
C PRO A 351 -41.33 -10.80 54.36
N VAL A 352 -41.25 -9.62 53.73
CA VAL A 352 -40.25 -9.27 52.72
C VAL A 352 -39.51 -8.00 53.15
N SER A 353 -38.19 -8.07 53.21
CA SER A 353 -37.28 -6.94 53.36
C SER A 353 -36.81 -6.49 51.98
N LEU A 354 -36.88 -5.19 51.69
CA LEU A 354 -36.44 -4.59 50.42
C LEU A 354 -35.32 -3.58 50.67
N LYS A 355 -34.13 -3.91 50.16
CA LYS A 355 -32.91 -3.12 50.22
C LYS A 355 -32.63 -2.50 48.84
N ILE A 356 -32.89 -1.20 48.73
CA ILE A 356 -32.71 -0.42 47.50
C ILE A 356 -31.29 0.18 47.47
N LYS A 357 -30.44 -0.30 46.56
CA LYS A 357 -29.13 0.32 46.28
C LYS A 357 -29.33 1.72 45.70
N SER A 358 -28.60 2.73 46.19
CA SER A 358 -28.78 4.10 45.71
C SER A 358 -28.24 4.29 44.29
N GLN A 359 -28.76 5.29 43.57
CA GLN A 359 -28.26 5.65 42.25
C GLN A 359 -26.81 6.20 42.30
N ALA A 360 -26.36 6.70 43.46
CA ALA A 360 -25.00 7.23 43.62
C ALA A 360 -23.94 6.13 43.73
N ASP A 361 -24.35 4.92 44.13
CA ASP A 361 -23.52 3.71 44.30
C ASP A 361 -23.57 2.79 43.06
N SER A 362 -24.37 3.15 42.05
CA SER A 362 -24.59 2.37 40.83
C SER A 362 -23.64 2.84 39.73
N TYR A 363 -23.07 1.90 38.97
CA TYR A 363 -22.09 2.21 37.93
C TYR A 363 -22.78 2.43 36.58
N ASN A 364 -22.38 3.46 35.83
CA ASN A 364 -22.90 3.75 34.49
C ASN A 364 -21.80 3.81 33.40
N GLU A 365 -20.57 3.45 33.75
CA GLU A 365 -19.46 3.29 32.81
C GLU A 365 -18.63 2.06 33.24
N VAL A 366 -18.51 1.05 32.38
CA VAL A 366 -17.65 -0.13 32.60
C VAL A 366 -16.48 -0.10 31.63
N SER A 367 -15.28 -0.43 32.11
CA SER A 367 -14.07 -0.54 31.29
C SER A 367 -13.47 -1.94 31.38
N LEU A 368 -13.12 -2.54 30.23
CA LEU A 368 -12.40 -3.81 30.14
C LEU A 368 -11.03 -3.57 29.49
N GLU A 369 -9.96 -4.09 30.08
CA GLU A 369 -8.59 -4.12 29.51
C GLU A 369 -8.36 -5.49 28.86
N ILE A 370 -8.35 -5.54 27.52
CA ILE A 370 -8.28 -6.74 26.69
C ILE A 370 -6.90 -6.89 26.02
N LEU A 371 -6.61 -8.04 25.38
CA LEU A 371 -5.40 -8.26 24.58
C LEU A 371 -5.76 -8.34 23.08
N ASP A 372 -5.92 -7.19 22.42
CA ASP A 372 -6.42 -7.11 21.03
C ASP A 372 -5.46 -7.82 20.05
N ARG A 373 -5.93 -8.92 19.45
CA ARG A 373 -5.21 -9.80 18.52
C ARG A 373 -4.72 -9.09 17.26
N ASP A 374 -5.51 -8.17 16.74
CA ASP A 374 -5.21 -7.42 15.52
C ASP A 374 -4.18 -6.32 15.84
N HIS A 375 -4.24 -5.76 17.05
CA HIS A 375 -3.19 -4.91 17.62
C HIS A 375 -2.06 -5.72 18.30
N GLU A 376 -1.69 -6.89 17.76
CA GLU A 376 -0.57 -7.76 18.19
C GLU A 376 -0.60 -8.28 19.64
N TYR A 377 -1.79 -8.36 20.26
CA TYR A 377 -2.01 -8.65 21.68
C TYR A 377 -1.41 -7.59 22.61
N ASN A 378 -1.38 -6.33 22.18
CA ASN A 378 -1.17 -5.21 23.10
C ASN A 378 -2.42 -5.01 23.98
N THR A 379 -2.20 -4.48 25.20
CA THR A 379 -3.30 -4.16 26.12
C THR A 379 -4.12 -3.00 25.58
N ASP A 380 -5.42 -3.20 25.38
CA ASP A 380 -6.32 -2.16 24.92
C ASP A 380 -7.57 -2.04 25.78
N VAL A 381 -8.01 -0.81 26.03
CA VAL A 381 -9.18 -0.54 26.90
C VAL A 381 -10.42 -0.26 26.06
N VAL A 382 -11.43 -1.11 26.24
CA VAL A 382 -12.79 -0.95 25.72
C VAL A 382 -13.67 -0.36 26.82
N ARG A 383 -14.62 0.51 26.48
CA ARG A 383 -15.55 1.13 27.44
C ARG A 383 -17.00 1.03 26.98
N ALA A 384 -17.90 0.72 27.91
CA ALA A 384 -19.34 0.77 27.75
C ALA A 384 -19.94 1.84 28.69
N PRO A 385 -20.19 3.07 28.19
CA PRO A 385 -20.85 4.14 28.92
C PRO A 385 -22.36 4.21 28.62
N ASP A 386 -23.22 4.20 29.64
CA ASP A 386 -24.64 4.54 29.49
C ASP A 386 -24.80 6.06 29.46
N GLN A 387 -24.89 6.62 28.25
CA GLN A 387 -24.91 8.07 28.05
C GLN A 387 -26.10 8.75 28.75
N ALA A 388 -27.29 8.13 28.78
CA ALA A 388 -28.47 8.72 29.40
C ALA A 388 -28.30 8.83 30.92
N ALA A 389 -27.78 7.79 31.57
CA ALA A 389 -27.47 7.82 33.00
C ALA A 389 -26.27 8.72 33.33
N ILE A 390 -25.31 8.89 32.41
CA ILE A 390 -24.19 9.84 32.58
C ILE A 390 -24.68 11.29 32.47
N GLU A 391 -25.56 11.60 31.52
CA GLU A 391 -26.19 12.93 31.40
C GLU A 391 -27.06 13.27 32.62
N GLN A 392 -27.78 12.28 33.18
CA GLN A 392 -28.69 12.49 34.30
C GLN A 392 -28.00 12.50 35.69
N PHE A 393 -26.94 11.69 35.88
CA PHE A 393 -26.33 11.45 37.21
C PHE A 393 -24.81 11.70 37.27
N GLY A 394 -24.18 12.06 36.15
CA GLY A 394 -22.72 12.16 36.01
C GLY A 394 -22.04 10.79 35.81
N SER A 395 -20.79 10.78 35.33
CA SER A 395 -20.03 9.52 35.17
C SER A 395 -19.73 8.88 36.54
N LYS A 396 -19.99 7.57 36.60
CA LYS A 396 -19.81 6.65 37.72
C LYS A 396 -19.09 5.41 37.20
N PRO A 397 -17.78 5.50 36.94
CA PRO A 397 -17.02 4.40 36.37
C PRO A 397 -16.80 3.30 37.41
N MET A 398 -16.91 2.06 36.97
CA MET A 398 -16.39 0.90 37.69
C MET A 398 -14.87 0.78 37.46
N ASP A 399 -14.14 0.20 38.42
CA ASP A 399 -12.73 -0.14 38.25
C ASP A 399 -12.53 -1.04 37.02
N THR A 400 -11.48 -0.77 36.23
CA THR A 400 -11.19 -1.49 34.98
C THR A 400 -10.93 -2.98 35.26
N ILE A 401 -11.74 -3.85 34.66
CA ILE A 401 -11.56 -5.30 34.75
C ILE A 401 -10.52 -5.74 33.71
N LYS A 402 -9.53 -6.51 34.14
CA LYS A 402 -8.53 -7.12 33.24
C LYS A 402 -9.13 -8.37 32.61
N ALA A 403 -9.46 -8.28 31.33
CA ALA A 403 -10.13 -9.30 30.53
C ALA A 403 -9.17 -9.81 29.45
N TYR A 404 -7.99 -10.27 29.86
CA TYR A 404 -6.91 -10.74 28.96
C TYR A 404 -7.28 -12.01 28.19
N GLU A 405 -8.38 -12.67 28.59
CA GLU A 405 -9.02 -13.77 27.89
C GLU A 405 -9.87 -13.32 26.69
N ILE A 406 -10.17 -12.02 26.57
CA ILE A 406 -10.79 -11.45 25.37
C ILE A 406 -9.67 -10.96 24.46
N CYS A 407 -9.68 -11.46 23.22
CA CYS A 407 -8.70 -11.11 22.19
C CYS A 407 -9.32 -10.42 20.96
N ASP A 408 -10.61 -10.09 21.03
CA ASP A 408 -11.40 -9.42 19.99
C ASP A 408 -12.12 -8.20 20.59
N ILE A 409 -12.06 -7.05 19.91
CA ILE A 409 -12.58 -5.79 20.46
C ILE A 409 -14.11 -5.71 20.47
N ALA A 410 -14.80 -6.41 19.56
CA ALA A 410 -16.26 -6.46 19.52
C ALA A 410 -16.80 -7.37 20.62
N ILE A 411 -16.15 -8.51 20.89
CA ILE A 411 -16.45 -9.34 22.07
C ILE A 411 -16.24 -8.53 23.36
N GLY A 412 -15.15 -7.76 23.44
CA GLY A 412 -14.89 -6.85 24.56
C GLY A 412 -15.97 -5.77 24.74
N ALA A 413 -16.48 -5.21 23.64
CA ALA A 413 -17.55 -4.21 23.68
C ALA A 413 -18.89 -4.81 24.14
N HIS A 414 -19.25 -5.98 23.64
CA HIS A 414 -20.49 -6.68 24.00
C HIS A 414 -20.49 -7.10 25.48
N ALA A 415 -19.39 -7.72 25.95
CA ALA A 415 -19.20 -8.07 27.36
C ALA A 415 -19.27 -6.84 28.29
N ALA A 416 -18.63 -5.73 27.90
CA ALA A 416 -18.71 -4.48 28.66
C ALA A 416 -20.13 -3.90 28.70
N GLN A 417 -20.89 -4.00 27.60
CA GLN A 417 -22.26 -3.48 27.50
C GLN A 417 -23.25 -4.26 28.39
N LEU A 418 -23.19 -5.60 28.34
CA LEU A 418 -23.97 -6.46 29.24
C LEU A 418 -23.65 -6.17 30.71
N LEU A 419 -22.36 -5.96 31.02
CA LEU A 419 -21.92 -5.62 32.38
C LEU A 419 -22.42 -4.25 32.85
N VAL A 420 -22.38 -3.20 32.02
CA VAL A 420 -22.88 -1.87 32.45
C VAL A 420 -24.39 -1.88 32.65
N GLN A 421 -25.17 -2.53 31.77
CA GLN A 421 -26.62 -2.68 31.95
C GLN A 421 -26.94 -3.37 33.29
N ARG A 422 -26.29 -4.51 33.57
CA ARG A 422 -26.50 -5.27 34.82
C ARG A 422 -26.06 -4.48 36.06
N LYS A 423 -24.94 -3.74 36.02
CA LYS A 423 -24.44 -2.96 37.17
C LYS A 423 -25.13 -1.59 37.37
N LEU A 424 -25.89 -1.11 36.38
CA LEU A 424 -26.67 0.12 36.43
C LEU A 424 -28.10 -0.10 36.91
N TYR A 425 -28.81 -1.06 36.31
CA TYR A 425 -30.26 -1.20 36.50
C TYR A 425 -30.66 -2.19 37.60
N VAL A 426 -29.89 -3.26 37.83
CA VAL A 426 -30.18 -4.21 38.92
C VAL A 426 -29.75 -3.58 40.24
N ARG A 427 -30.72 -3.01 40.95
CA ARG A 427 -30.50 -2.17 42.15
C ARG A 427 -31.27 -2.62 43.39
N ASN A 428 -32.27 -3.47 43.26
CA ASN A 428 -33.08 -3.94 44.38
C ASN A 428 -32.66 -5.35 44.80
N GLU A 429 -32.46 -5.51 46.10
CA GLU A 429 -32.16 -6.76 46.78
C GLU A 429 -33.32 -7.05 47.74
N TYR A 430 -33.90 -8.25 47.63
CA TYR A 430 -35.05 -8.71 48.40
C TYR A 430 -34.60 -9.84 49.32
N GLU A 431 -34.92 -9.76 50.60
CA GLU A 431 -34.64 -10.80 51.60
C GLU A 431 -35.96 -11.25 52.23
N PHE A 432 -36.25 -12.55 52.15
CA PHE A 432 -37.48 -13.15 52.68
C PHE A 432 -37.22 -14.59 53.11
N SER A 433 -38.19 -15.23 53.76
CA SER A 433 -38.10 -16.63 54.16
C SER A 433 -39.29 -17.45 53.71
N LEU A 434 -39.06 -18.71 53.36
CA LEU A 434 -40.06 -19.65 52.86
C LEU A 434 -40.03 -20.96 53.67
N GLY A 435 -41.15 -21.69 53.66
CA GLY A 435 -41.22 -23.04 54.21
C GLY A 435 -40.70 -24.13 53.25
N TRP A 436 -40.45 -25.33 53.80
CA TRP A 436 -39.98 -26.53 53.07
C TRP A 436 -40.79 -26.82 51.79
N GLN A 437 -42.06 -26.43 51.69
CA GLN A 437 -42.84 -26.64 50.45
C GLN A 437 -42.21 -26.01 49.19
N HIS A 438 -41.26 -25.06 49.34
CA HIS A 438 -40.50 -24.46 48.25
C HIS A 438 -39.05 -24.98 48.12
N VAL A 439 -38.67 -26.11 48.73
CA VAL A 439 -37.30 -26.69 48.71
C VAL A 439 -36.77 -27.08 47.31
N LEU A 440 -37.60 -26.96 46.27
CA LEU A 440 -37.20 -27.16 44.87
C LEU A 440 -36.74 -25.87 44.18
N LEU A 441 -36.80 -24.71 44.86
CA LEU A 441 -36.26 -23.45 44.35
C LEU A 441 -34.73 -23.45 44.42
N GLU A 442 -34.08 -23.15 43.30
CA GLU A 442 -32.63 -23.08 43.17
C GLU A 442 -32.14 -21.62 43.03
N PRO A 443 -30.89 -21.31 43.40
CA PRO A 443 -30.26 -20.06 42.97
C PRO A 443 -30.30 -19.93 41.43
N MET A 444 -30.52 -18.72 40.95
CA MET A 444 -30.85 -18.31 39.57
C MET A 444 -32.28 -18.61 39.08
N ASP A 445 -33.15 -19.29 39.84
CA ASP A 445 -34.57 -19.40 39.48
C ASP A 445 -35.26 -18.03 39.44
N LEU A 446 -36.29 -17.93 38.61
CA LEU A 446 -37.19 -16.78 38.55
C LEU A 446 -38.47 -17.09 39.32
N VAL A 447 -38.89 -16.19 40.20
CA VAL A 447 -40.19 -16.25 40.89
C VAL A 447 -40.87 -14.88 40.79
N THR A 448 -42.18 -14.82 40.98
CA THR A 448 -42.85 -13.54 41.23
C THR A 448 -43.15 -13.38 42.71
N ILE A 449 -43.01 -12.17 43.25
CA ILE A 449 -43.40 -11.84 44.62
C ILE A 449 -44.55 -10.83 44.65
N THR A 450 -45.54 -11.09 45.49
CA THR A 450 -46.64 -10.18 45.80
C THR A 450 -46.59 -9.86 47.29
N GLU A 451 -46.51 -8.58 47.63
CA GLU A 451 -46.39 -8.07 48.99
C GLU A 451 -47.06 -6.68 49.03
N PRO A 452 -48.31 -6.58 49.51
CA PRO A 452 -49.12 -5.36 49.45
C PRO A 452 -48.53 -4.16 50.20
N GLY A 453 -47.85 -4.39 51.32
CA GLY A 453 -47.20 -3.37 52.16
C GLY A 453 -45.98 -2.71 51.49
N LEU A 454 -45.29 -3.42 50.60
CA LEU A 454 -44.26 -2.85 49.71
C LEU A 454 -44.82 -2.39 48.35
N ASN A 455 -46.13 -2.51 48.12
CA ASN A 455 -46.78 -2.26 46.83
C ASN A 455 -46.15 -3.10 45.69
N LEU A 456 -45.86 -4.38 45.96
CA LEU A 456 -45.38 -5.35 44.98
C LEU A 456 -46.54 -6.28 44.58
N HIS A 457 -46.70 -6.49 43.27
CA HIS A 457 -47.72 -7.39 42.71
C HIS A 457 -47.10 -8.15 41.55
N GLN A 458 -46.93 -9.47 41.71
CA GLN A 458 -46.21 -10.34 40.76
C GLN A 458 -44.89 -9.71 40.26
N ARG A 459 -44.11 -9.15 41.18
CA ARG A 459 -42.80 -8.57 40.85
C ARG A 459 -41.83 -9.71 40.54
N LEU A 460 -41.40 -9.79 39.28
CA LEU A 460 -40.41 -10.78 38.85
C LEU A 460 -39.06 -10.52 39.53
N VAL A 461 -38.56 -11.51 40.26
CA VAL A 461 -37.25 -11.50 40.92
C VAL A 461 -36.48 -12.77 40.59
N ARG A 462 -35.15 -12.70 40.64
CA ARG A 462 -34.24 -13.83 40.45
C ARG A 462 -33.59 -14.19 41.77
N LEU A 463 -33.62 -15.46 42.17
CA LEU A 463 -32.97 -15.90 43.40
C LEU A 463 -31.44 -15.82 43.25
N ILE A 464 -30.73 -15.23 44.22
CA ILE A 464 -29.26 -15.14 44.24
C ILE A 464 -28.64 -16.03 45.32
N SER A 465 -29.37 -16.31 46.40
CA SER A 465 -29.02 -17.36 47.37
C SER A 465 -30.27 -18.01 47.96
N VAL A 466 -30.12 -19.29 48.30
CA VAL A 466 -31.09 -20.13 49.01
C VAL A 466 -30.30 -20.85 50.10
N GLU A 467 -30.58 -20.56 51.37
CA GLU A 467 -29.93 -21.19 52.52
C GLU A 467 -30.98 -21.93 53.36
N GLU A 468 -30.77 -23.23 53.60
CA GLU A 468 -31.65 -24.09 54.42
C GLU A 468 -31.10 -24.19 55.86
N ASP A 469 -31.94 -23.93 56.86
CA ASP A 469 -31.58 -24.08 58.28
C ASP A 469 -31.91 -25.46 58.88
N GLU A 470 -31.44 -25.71 60.10
CA GLU A 470 -31.70 -26.98 60.83
C GLU A 470 -33.20 -27.24 61.14
N GLN A 471 -34.09 -26.31 60.82
CA GLN A 471 -35.53 -26.41 61.02
C GLN A 471 -36.30 -26.57 59.68
N GLY A 472 -35.62 -26.54 58.54
CA GLY A 472 -36.23 -26.62 57.21
C GLY A 472 -36.92 -25.32 56.77
N LYS A 473 -36.51 -24.18 57.35
CA LYS A 473 -36.82 -22.85 56.85
C LYS A 473 -35.77 -22.47 55.81
N LEU A 474 -36.23 -21.89 54.70
CA LEU A 474 -35.38 -21.43 53.60
C LEU A 474 -35.23 -19.91 53.73
N VAL A 475 -34.00 -19.42 53.91
CA VAL A 475 -33.67 -18.00 53.81
C VAL A 475 -33.31 -17.72 52.35
N ILE A 476 -34.05 -16.79 51.74
CA ILE A 476 -33.93 -16.45 50.33
C ILE A 476 -33.43 -15.01 50.21
N VAL A 477 -32.39 -14.80 49.40
CA VAL A 477 -32.05 -13.48 48.88
C VAL A 477 -32.25 -13.49 47.37
N ALA A 478 -32.89 -12.46 46.84
CA ALA A 478 -33.21 -12.32 45.42
C ALA A 478 -32.89 -10.91 44.90
N GLU A 479 -32.68 -10.80 43.59
CA GLU A 479 -32.46 -9.54 42.86
C GLU A 479 -33.62 -9.21 41.92
N ASP A 480 -33.70 -7.96 41.48
CA ASP A 480 -34.64 -7.51 40.45
C ASP A 480 -34.37 -8.17 39.07
N ALA A 481 -35.33 -8.97 38.58
CA ALA A 481 -35.25 -9.64 37.28
C ALA A 481 -35.83 -8.76 36.16
N LEU A 482 -35.08 -7.73 35.78
CA LEU A 482 -35.50 -6.75 34.76
C LEU A 482 -35.30 -7.32 33.35
N LEU A 483 -36.39 -7.63 32.63
CA LEU A 483 -36.34 -8.04 31.23
C LEU A 483 -35.90 -6.88 30.31
N GLY A 484 -34.95 -7.14 29.41
CA GLY A 484 -34.26 -6.14 28.59
C GLY A 484 -32.96 -5.61 29.21
N VAL A 485 -32.48 -6.21 30.32
CA VAL A 485 -31.22 -5.85 31.00
C VAL A 485 -30.18 -6.98 30.90
N GLY A 486 -30.62 -8.22 30.64
CA GLY A 486 -29.75 -9.37 30.37
C GLY A 486 -29.22 -9.45 28.94
N SER A 487 -29.64 -8.55 28.05
CA SER A 487 -29.30 -8.57 26.61
C SER A 487 -28.87 -7.19 26.10
N ALA A 488 -27.89 -7.18 25.19
CA ALA A 488 -27.29 -5.98 24.62
C ALA A 488 -27.37 -5.96 23.08
N PRO A 489 -27.67 -4.82 22.45
CA PRO A 489 -27.52 -4.68 21.00
C PRO A 489 -26.03 -4.61 20.62
N ASN A 490 -25.60 -5.51 19.73
CA ASN A 490 -24.23 -5.51 19.20
C ASN A 490 -23.98 -4.29 18.30
N TYR A 491 -22.99 -3.47 18.66
CA TYR A 491 -22.50 -2.34 17.86
C TYR A 491 -21.12 -2.67 17.26
N PRO A 492 -20.87 -2.36 15.98
CA PRO A 492 -19.56 -2.59 15.37
C PRO A 492 -18.51 -1.62 15.93
N VAL A 493 -17.50 -2.17 16.61
CA VAL A 493 -16.33 -1.42 17.13
C VAL A 493 -15.11 -1.75 16.27
N GLN A 494 -14.22 -0.77 16.06
CA GLN A 494 -12.99 -0.94 15.29
C GLN A 494 -11.76 -1.00 16.21
N SER A 495 -10.89 -1.99 15.98
CA SER A 495 -9.60 -2.12 16.67
C SER A 495 -8.68 -0.94 16.40
N LYS A 496 -7.79 -0.64 17.36
CA LYS A 496 -6.83 0.46 17.22
C LYS A 496 -5.67 0.04 16.34
N SER A 497 -5.68 0.49 15.09
CA SER A 497 -4.57 0.33 14.14
C SER A 497 -3.33 1.15 14.56
N GLY A 498 -2.68 0.77 15.66
CA GLY A 498 -1.39 1.30 16.07
C GLY A 498 -0.29 0.86 15.10
N TYR A 499 0.27 1.80 14.33
CA TYR A 499 1.31 1.49 13.35
C TYR A 499 2.64 1.09 14.02
N GLN A 500 2.81 -0.22 14.28
CA GLN A 500 4.10 -0.86 14.45
C GLN A 500 4.60 -1.32 13.09
N GLY A 501 5.57 -0.62 12.52
CA GLY A 501 6.08 -0.92 11.18
C GLY A 501 6.87 -2.23 11.14
N ASN A 502 6.23 -3.35 10.78
CA ASN A 502 6.93 -4.62 10.56
C ASN A 502 7.87 -4.50 9.34
N GLN A 503 9.15 -4.23 9.61
CA GLN A 503 10.15 -3.99 8.57
C GLN A 503 10.51 -5.23 7.74
N ASN A 504 10.04 -6.42 8.14
CA ASN A 504 10.33 -7.69 7.48
C ASN A 504 9.13 -8.27 6.72
N VAL A 505 8.03 -7.50 6.57
CA VAL A 505 6.89 -7.87 5.72
C VAL A 505 7.36 -8.19 4.29
N SER A 506 6.85 -9.28 3.71
CA SER A 506 7.18 -9.65 2.32
C SER A 506 6.58 -8.63 1.35
N PRO A 507 7.32 -8.17 0.32
CA PRO A 507 6.78 -7.28 -0.70
C PRO A 507 5.72 -7.95 -1.59
N GLY A 508 5.76 -9.28 -1.70
CA GLY A 508 5.12 -10.01 -2.79
C GLY A 508 5.82 -9.80 -4.15
N PRO A 509 5.44 -10.58 -5.17
CA PRO A 509 6.05 -10.51 -6.49
C PRO A 509 5.62 -9.26 -7.27
N VAL A 510 6.37 -8.94 -8.32
CA VAL A 510 5.93 -7.98 -9.33
C VAL A 510 4.71 -8.50 -10.11
N LEU A 511 3.84 -7.57 -10.49
CA LEU A 511 2.88 -7.74 -11.57
C LEU A 511 3.63 -7.89 -12.91
N ALA A 512 2.97 -8.47 -13.92
CA ALA A 512 3.54 -8.60 -15.26
C ALA A 512 3.99 -7.21 -15.80
N PRO A 513 5.29 -6.99 -16.04
CA PRO A 513 5.84 -5.68 -16.38
C PRO A 513 5.59 -5.34 -17.85
N ILE A 514 5.25 -4.07 -18.12
CA ILE A 514 5.10 -3.59 -19.49
C ILE A 514 6.44 -3.04 -19.95
N MET A 515 7.18 -3.85 -20.71
CA MET A 515 8.45 -3.46 -21.35
C MET A 515 8.21 -3.09 -22.81
N PHE A 516 8.83 -2.01 -23.28
CA PHE A 516 8.67 -1.53 -24.66
C PHE A 516 9.94 -0.85 -25.18
N ASN A 517 10.08 -0.82 -26.51
CA ASN A 517 11.03 0.06 -27.16
C ASN A 517 10.36 1.45 -27.28
N PRO A 518 10.83 2.50 -26.58
CA PRO A 518 10.26 3.83 -26.66
C PRO A 518 10.44 4.43 -28.07
N PRO A 519 9.48 5.23 -28.57
CA PRO A 519 9.65 6.04 -29.77
C PRO A 519 10.91 6.90 -29.71
N GLU A 520 11.71 6.90 -30.77
CA GLU A 520 13.03 7.55 -30.79
C GLU A 520 13.00 9.07 -30.57
N SER A 521 11.83 9.72 -30.71
CA SER A 521 11.60 11.12 -30.37
C SER A 521 11.55 11.42 -28.86
N LEU A 522 11.47 10.40 -28.01
CA LEU A 522 11.73 10.52 -26.56
C LEU A 522 13.23 10.44 -26.22
N LEU A 523 14.08 10.03 -27.17
CA LEU A 523 15.49 9.75 -26.92
C LEU A 523 16.39 10.89 -27.44
N PRO A 524 17.49 11.23 -26.74
CA PRO A 524 18.53 12.08 -27.31
C PRO A 524 19.12 11.45 -28.58
N ALA A 525 19.54 12.28 -29.54
CA ALA A 525 20.06 11.81 -30.83
C ALA A 525 21.21 10.79 -30.66
N GLY A 526 21.03 9.61 -31.25
CA GLY A 526 22.01 8.51 -31.18
C GLY A 526 21.90 7.59 -29.95
N VAL A 527 21.00 7.87 -29.01
CA VAL A 527 20.72 6.99 -27.86
C VAL A 527 19.72 5.90 -28.26
N LEU A 528 19.97 4.67 -27.80
CA LEU A 528 19.06 3.53 -27.95
C LEU A 528 18.74 2.97 -26.56
N GLN A 529 17.46 2.79 -26.24
CA GLN A 529 16.97 2.33 -24.93
C GLN A 529 15.78 1.37 -25.07
N ILE A 530 15.58 0.52 -24.06
CA ILE A 530 14.27 -0.04 -23.71
C ILE A 530 13.78 0.62 -22.42
N TRP A 531 12.48 0.84 -22.32
CA TRP A 531 11.81 1.40 -21.14
C TRP A 531 10.81 0.40 -20.60
N GLY A 532 10.41 0.53 -19.34
CA GLY A 532 9.28 -0.26 -18.84
C GLY A 532 8.62 0.24 -17.55
N GLY A 533 7.35 -0.15 -17.39
CA GLY A 533 6.63 -0.04 -16.13
C GLY A 533 6.76 -1.32 -15.30
N VAL A 534 6.89 -1.17 -13.98
CA VAL A 534 6.89 -2.26 -12.99
C VAL A 534 6.10 -1.81 -11.75
N ALA A 535 5.33 -2.71 -11.16
CA ALA A 535 4.66 -2.50 -9.87
C ALA A 535 4.46 -3.84 -9.17
N GLY A 536 4.43 -3.86 -7.83
CA GLY A 536 4.09 -5.05 -7.05
C GLY A 536 2.59 -5.25 -6.83
N THR A 537 2.23 -6.46 -6.41
CA THR A 537 0.84 -6.87 -6.12
C THR A 537 0.28 -6.31 -4.81
N GLY A 538 1.04 -6.37 -3.71
CA GLY A 538 0.59 -5.95 -2.38
C GLY A 538 1.09 -4.57 -1.96
N GLU A 539 0.44 -3.95 -0.97
CA GLU A 539 0.80 -2.61 -0.44
C GLU A 539 2.22 -2.54 0.12
N ALA A 540 2.71 -3.64 0.71
CA ALA A 540 4.05 -3.78 1.26
C ALA A 540 5.20 -3.60 0.25
N TRP A 541 4.94 -3.72 -1.06
CA TRP A 541 5.95 -3.58 -2.11
C TRP A 541 6.48 -2.14 -2.23
N GLY A 542 7.79 -1.97 -2.06
CA GLY A 542 8.48 -0.68 -2.09
C GLY A 542 9.27 -0.40 -3.38
N GLY A 543 9.64 -1.44 -4.11
CA GLY A 543 10.45 -1.35 -5.33
C GLY A 543 11.02 -2.70 -5.75
N CYS A 544 11.92 -2.68 -6.73
CA CYS A 544 12.66 -3.88 -7.14
C CYS A 544 14.08 -3.59 -7.66
N GLU A 545 14.98 -4.55 -7.47
CA GLU A 545 16.23 -4.64 -8.23
C GLU A 545 15.96 -5.18 -9.63
N ILE A 546 16.52 -4.53 -10.65
CA ILE A 546 16.38 -4.90 -12.06
C ILE A 546 17.63 -5.65 -12.50
N TRP A 547 17.47 -6.94 -12.76
CA TRP A 547 18.55 -7.85 -13.14
C TRP A 547 18.42 -8.21 -14.62
N ILE A 548 19.48 -8.01 -15.40
CA ILE A 548 19.47 -8.13 -16.86
C ILE A 548 20.47 -9.21 -17.32
N SER A 549 20.07 -9.99 -18.33
CA SER A 549 20.85 -11.05 -18.96
C SER A 549 20.73 -11.00 -20.50
N ALA A 550 21.75 -11.47 -21.21
CA ALA A 550 21.77 -11.61 -22.67
C ALA A 550 21.61 -13.07 -23.15
N ASP A 551 21.68 -14.05 -22.25
CA ASP A 551 21.58 -15.50 -22.54
C ASP A 551 20.29 -16.13 -21.97
N GLY A 552 19.81 -15.65 -20.83
CA GLY A 552 18.70 -16.20 -20.04
C GLY A 552 19.13 -16.74 -18.68
N ASP A 553 20.44 -16.90 -18.46
CA ASP A 553 21.02 -17.57 -17.28
C ASP A 553 21.89 -16.60 -16.45
N SER A 554 22.75 -15.83 -17.12
CA SER A 554 23.79 -14.98 -16.52
C SER A 554 23.27 -13.56 -16.21
N TYR A 555 22.58 -13.40 -15.09
CA TYR A 555 22.03 -12.12 -14.67
C TYR A 555 23.05 -11.19 -13.97
N ARG A 556 23.03 -9.91 -14.34
CA ARG A 556 23.73 -8.81 -13.63
C ARG A 556 22.74 -7.75 -13.18
N LEU A 557 22.97 -7.15 -12.02
CA LEU A 557 22.23 -5.95 -11.60
C LEU A 557 22.45 -4.82 -12.63
N ALA A 558 21.37 -4.14 -13.00
CA ALA A 558 21.38 -3.01 -13.91
C ALA A 558 20.99 -1.70 -13.21
N GLU A 559 19.89 -1.73 -12.44
CA GLU A 559 19.31 -0.58 -11.75
C GLU A 559 18.47 -1.04 -10.54
N THR A 560 18.15 -0.15 -9.62
CA THR A 560 17.22 -0.38 -8.51
C THR A 560 16.16 0.72 -8.53
N ILE A 561 14.89 0.36 -8.67
CA ILE A 561 13.78 1.32 -8.72
C ILE A 561 12.95 1.29 -7.43
N TYR A 562 12.35 2.43 -7.09
CA TYR A 562 11.52 2.65 -5.91
C TYR A 562 10.16 3.22 -6.33
N GLY A 563 9.09 2.79 -5.67
CA GLY A 563 7.74 3.16 -6.06
C GLY A 563 7.23 2.41 -7.30
N ARG A 564 5.92 2.53 -7.55
CA ARG A 564 5.21 1.78 -8.61
C ARG A 564 5.07 2.63 -9.86
N ALA A 565 5.39 2.07 -11.03
CA ALA A 565 5.03 2.69 -12.29
C ALA A 565 3.51 2.69 -12.47
N ARG A 566 2.96 3.79 -12.98
CA ARG A 566 1.54 3.93 -13.30
C ARG A 566 1.22 3.24 -14.62
N MET A 567 1.14 1.91 -14.56
CA MET A 567 0.95 1.01 -15.69
C MET A 567 -0.38 0.26 -15.62
N GLY A 568 -0.91 -0.15 -16.77
CA GLY A 568 -2.22 -0.78 -16.89
C GLY A 568 -2.56 -1.24 -18.31
N GLN A 569 -3.84 -1.45 -18.57
CA GLN A 569 -4.38 -1.77 -19.89
C GLN A 569 -5.65 -0.98 -20.19
N LEU A 570 -5.96 -0.82 -21.47
CA LEU A 570 -7.23 -0.22 -21.91
C LEU A 570 -8.40 -1.16 -21.61
N THR A 571 -9.49 -0.64 -21.03
CA THR A 571 -10.72 -1.40 -20.80
C THR A 571 -11.67 -1.37 -22.00
N THR A 572 -11.57 -0.34 -22.84
CA THR A 572 -12.35 -0.16 -24.07
C THR A 572 -11.41 0.05 -25.27
N ALA A 573 -11.95 0.07 -26.49
CA ALA A 573 -11.15 0.38 -27.67
C ALA A 573 -11.14 1.90 -27.95
N LEU A 574 -9.95 2.51 -27.97
CA LEU A 574 -9.76 3.91 -28.35
C LEU A 574 -9.69 4.01 -29.88
N ALA A 575 -10.62 4.74 -30.50
CA ALA A 575 -10.59 4.98 -31.94
C ALA A 575 -9.43 5.91 -32.36
N ALA A 576 -9.10 5.91 -33.65
CA ALA A 576 -8.26 6.95 -34.24
C ALA A 576 -9.07 8.27 -34.32
N GLY A 577 -8.57 9.33 -33.69
CA GLY A 577 -9.23 10.64 -33.61
C GLY A 577 -8.40 11.77 -34.22
N SER A 578 -8.83 13.01 -33.99
CA SER A 578 -8.06 14.22 -34.28
C SER A 578 -7.05 14.53 -33.16
N ASP A 579 -6.16 15.50 -33.40
CA ASP A 579 -5.42 16.18 -32.32
C ASP A 579 -5.87 17.66 -32.26
N PRO A 580 -6.39 18.16 -31.11
CA PRO A 580 -6.84 17.40 -29.94
C PRO A 580 -8.01 16.46 -30.26
N ASP A 581 -8.12 15.39 -29.48
CA ASP A 581 -9.26 14.48 -29.46
C ASP A 581 -10.20 14.88 -28.31
N THR A 582 -11.35 15.42 -28.67
CA THR A 582 -12.40 15.84 -27.73
C THR A 582 -13.66 15.00 -27.84
N VAL A 583 -13.60 13.89 -28.58
CA VAL A 583 -14.73 13.01 -28.90
C VAL A 583 -14.53 11.62 -28.34
N ASN A 584 -13.31 11.06 -28.46
CA ASN A 584 -13.00 9.75 -27.88
C ASN A 584 -12.50 9.88 -26.44
N THR A 585 -12.83 8.89 -25.63
CA THR A 585 -12.35 8.74 -24.25
C THR A 585 -11.37 7.57 -24.20
N LEU A 586 -10.31 7.71 -23.39
CA LEU A 586 -9.33 6.66 -23.15
C LEU A 586 -9.63 5.99 -21.80
N SER A 587 -10.34 4.88 -21.85
CA SER A 587 -10.71 4.07 -20.68
C SER A 587 -9.56 3.14 -20.27
N VAL A 588 -9.06 3.26 -19.04
CA VAL A 588 -7.86 2.55 -18.53
C VAL A 588 -8.14 1.88 -17.19
N GLN A 589 -7.69 0.65 -17.02
CA GLN A 589 -7.54 0.00 -15.71
C GLN A 589 -6.05 -0.13 -15.39
N LEU A 590 -5.63 0.48 -14.28
CA LEU A 590 -4.28 0.36 -13.75
C LEU A 590 -4.10 -0.98 -13.03
N ALA A 591 -2.91 -1.55 -13.15
CA ALA A 591 -2.57 -2.86 -12.60
C ALA A 591 -2.33 -2.84 -11.07
N ALA A 592 -2.10 -1.65 -10.50
CA ALA A 592 -1.99 -1.41 -9.07
C ALA A 592 -2.78 -0.14 -8.69
N ALA A 593 -3.22 -0.04 -7.43
CA ALA A 593 -3.92 1.12 -6.88
C ALA A 593 -3.00 2.35 -6.80
N THR A 594 -2.89 3.06 -7.93
CA THR A 594 -2.09 4.26 -8.12
C THR A 594 -2.93 5.31 -8.83
N GLU A 595 -2.66 6.60 -8.62
CA GLU A 595 -3.55 7.66 -9.10
C GLU A 595 -3.09 8.35 -10.40
N LEU A 596 -4.06 8.58 -11.29
CA LEU A 596 -3.94 9.50 -12.42
C LEU A 596 -4.68 10.79 -12.09
N ALA A 597 -3.91 11.83 -11.72
CA ALA A 597 -4.44 13.17 -11.55
C ALA A 597 -4.83 13.79 -12.90
N ALA A 598 -5.91 14.57 -12.92
CA ALA A 598 -6.24 15.49 -14.00
C ALA A 598 -5.24 16.66 -14.04
N ALA A 599 -5.17 17.35 -15.19
CA ALA A 599 -4.27 18.46 -15.44
C ALA A 599 -4.99 19.64 -16.12
N THR A 600 -4.33 20.79 -16.25
CA THR A 600 -4.83 21.90 -17.07
C THR A 600 -4.62 21.63 -18.57
N THR A 601 -5.34 22.36 -19.42
CA THR A 601 -5.15 22.31 -20.88
C THR A 601 -3.69 22.60 -21.28
N ALA A 602 -3.03 23.56 -20.63
CA ALA A 602 -1.64 23.91 -20.92
C ALA A 602 -0.64 22.79 -20.52
N GLU A 603 -0.95 22.03 -19.48
CA GLU A 603 -0.16 20.85 -19.05
C GLU A 603 -0.36 19.66 -20.01
N ALA A 604 -1.59 19.42 -20.49
CA ALA A 604 -1.85 18.44 -21.54
C ALA A 604 -1.18 18.83 -22.88
N ASP A 605 -1.23 20.11 -23.24
CA ASP A 605 -0.65 20.66 -24.48
C ASP A 605 0.87 20.70 -24.49
N SER A 606 1.50 20.92 -23.33
CA SER A 606 2.97 20.79 -23.15
C SER A 606 3.40 19.32 -23.03
N GLY A 607 2.51 18.45 -22.54
CA GLY A 607 2.74 17.01 -22.42
C GLY A 607 3.13 16.55 -21.01
N ALA A 608 2.82 17.32 -19.97
CA ALA A 608 3.09 16.94 -18.58
C ALA A 608 2.45 15.60 -18.20
N THR A 609 1.32 15.25 -18.80
CA THR A 609 0.55 14.00 -18.62
C THR A 609 0.89 12.91 -19.66
N LEU A 610 2.10 12.91 -20.25
CA LEU A 610 2.47 11.96 -21.30
C LEU A 610 2.30 10.48 -20.88
N CYS A 611 1.64 9.72 -21.74
CA CYS A 611 1.43 8.28 -21.65
C CYS A 611 1.87 7.62 -22.96
N TRP A 612 2.33 6.38 -22.86
CA TRP A 612 2.54 5.47 -23.97
C TRP A 612 1.39 4.46 -24.02
N VAL A 613 0.77 4.32 -25.20
CA VAL A 613 -0.30 3.36 -25.47
C VAL A 613 0.05 2.59 -26.73
N ALA A 614 0.51 1.33 -26.55
CA ALA A 614 0.84 0.38 -27.61
C ALA A 614 1.71 0.90 -28.80
N GLY A 615 2.47 1.98 -28.62
CA GLY A 615 3.30 2.62 -29.66
C GLY A 615 2.98 4.10 -29.90
N GLU A 616 1.76 4.55 -29.64
CA GLU A 616 1.38 5.96 -29.68
C GLU A 616 1.79 6.67 -28.38
N LEU A 617 2.24 7.91 -28.49
CA LEU A 617 2.39 8.80 -27.33
C LEU A 617 1.21 9.79 -27.32
N LEU A 618 0.57 9.93 -26.17
CA LEU A 618 -0.54 10.86 -25.98
C LEU A 618 -0.49 11.52 -24.60
N SER A 619 -1.18 12.64 -24.43
CA SER A 619 -1.34 13.33 -23.15
C SER A 619 -2.82 13.60 -22.92
N TYR A 620 -3.28 13.64 -21.67
CA TYR A 620 -4.69 13.86 -21.32
C TYR A 620 -4.84 15.08 -20.40
N ARG A 621 -6.02 15.71 -20.40
CA ARG A 621 -6.36 16.77 -19.42
C ARG A 621 -7.28 16.22 -18.34
N ASP A 622 -8.39 15.62 -18.74
CA ASP A 622 -9.42 15.13 -17.83
C ASP A 622 -9.05 13.72 -17.37
N ALA A 623 -9.25 13.43 -16.08
CA ALA A 623 -9.18 12.08 -15.52
C ALA A 623 -10.34 11.89 -14.54
N VAL A 624 -11.25 10.98 -14.86
CA VAL A 624 -12.43 10.68 -14.04
C VAL A 624 -12.30 9.26 -13.51
N LEU A 625 -12.28 9.11 -12.19
CA LEU A 625 -12.23 7.81 -11.51
C LEU A 625 -13.57 7.07 -11.69
N THR A 626 -13.54 5.85 -12.19
CA THR A 626 -14.72 4.97 -12.36
C THR A 626 -14.69 3.74 -11.45
N GLY A 627 -13.54 3.43 -10.86
CA GLY A 627 -13.34 2.32 -9.90
C GLY A 627 -11.92 2.34 -9.33
N VAL A 628 -11.57 1.36 -8.50
CA VAL A 628 -10.20 1.27 -7.92
C VAL A 628 -9.17 1.07 -9.05
N GLY A 629 -8.38 2.11 -9.32
CA GLY A 629 -7.44 2.14 -10.46
C GLY A 629 -8.09 2.26 -11.85
N GLY A 630 -9.43 2.39 -11.93
CA GLY A 630 -10.17 2.56 -13.17
C GLY A 630 -10.41 4.03 -13.49
N TYR A 631 -10.01 4.46 -14.69
CA TYR A 631 -10.05 5.86 -15.12
C TYR A 631 -10.58 6.03 -16.54
N GLU A 632 -11.43 7.04 -16.73
CA GLU A 632 -11.78 7.59 -18.04
C GLU A 632 -10.98 8.87 -18.29
N LEU A 633 -10.12 8.88 -19.31
CA LEU A 633 -9.24 10.00 -19.64
C LEU A 633 -9.78 10.77 -20.85
N GLY A 634 -9.88 12.10 -20.72
CA GLY A 634 -10.53 12.99 -21.69
C GLY A 634 -9.68 14.20 -22.11
N TYR A 635 -10.06 14.81 -23.24
CA TYR A 635 -9.27 15.82 -23.96
C TYR A 635 -7.84 15.29 -24.19
N LEU A 636 -7.70 14.43 -25.20
CA LEU A 636 -6.43 13.75 -25.49
C LEU A 636 -5.64 14.56 -26.53
N ARG A 637 -4.39 14.90 -26.23
CA ARG A 637 -3.43 15.30 -27.26
C ARG A 637 -2.81 14.06 -27.87
N ARG A 638 -3.15 13.75 -29.12
CA ARG A 638 -2.82 12.49 -29.82
C ARG A 638 -1.49 12.62 -30.58
N GLY A 639 -0.87 11.49 -30.93
CA GLY A 639 0.32 11.45 -31.82
C GLY A 639 1.50 12.32 -31.37
N ARG A 640 1.69 12.48 -30.06
CA ARG A 640 2.73 13.35 -29.47
C ARG A 640 4.11 12.92 -29.93
N LEU A 641 5.01 13.90 -30.04
CA LEU A 641 6.40 13.69 -30.46
C LEU A 641 6.51 12.91 -31.77
N SER A 642 5.66 13.26 -32.75
CA SER A 642 5.65 12.70 -34.12
C SER A 642 5.35 11.19 -34.20
N THR A 643 4.64 10.65 -33.20
CA THR A 643 4.09 9.29 -33.22
C THR A 643 2.77 9.21 -34.01
N ALA A 644 2.45 8.03 -34.56
CA ALA A 644 1.27 7.87 -35.41
C ALA A 644 -0.03 7.73 -34.59
N ILE A 645 -0.99 8.63 -34.83
CA ILE A 645 -2.35 8.53 -34.26
C ILE A 645 -3.01 7.25 -34.76
N SER A 646 -3.35 6.36 -33.83
CA SER A 646 -3.78 4.99 -34.15
C SER A 646 -5.10 4.62 -33.44
N SER A 647 -5.74 3.52 -33.89
CA SER A 647 -6.80 2.86 -33.12
C SER A 647 -6.20 1.78 -32.23
N HIS A 648 -6.58 1.75 -30.95
CA HIS A 648 -6.09 0.82 -29.95
C HIS A 648 -7.24 -0.07 -29.46
N SER A 649 -7.00 -1.38 -29.35
CA SER A 649 -7.99 -2.33 -28.81
C SER A 649 -8.06 -2.28 -27.28
N ALA A 650 -9.19 -2.75 -26.72
CA ALA A 650 -9.21 -3.16 -25.32
C ALA A 650 -8.11 -4.21 -25.06
N GLY A 651 -7.50 -4.18 -23.88
CA GLY A 651 -6.30 -4.95 -23.54
C GLY A 651 -4.97 -4.35 -24.03
N SER A 652 -4.98 -3.28 -24.84
CA SER A 652 -3.73 -2.59 -25.22
C SER A 652 -2.98 -2.07 -23.98
N PRO A 653 -1.65 -2.23 -23.91
CA PRO A 653 -0.86 -1.80 -22.76
C PRO A 653 -0.78 -0.27 -22.66
N PHE A 654 -0.92 0.23 -21.43
CA PHE A 654 -0.84 1.65 -21.05
C PHE A 654 0.28 1.84 -20.03
N VAL A 655 1.13 2.86 -20.23
CA VAL A 655 2.12 3.31 -19.25
C VAL A 655 2.14 4.83 -19.20
N ARG A 656 1.85 5.43 -18.04
CA ARG A 656 2.10 6.85 -17.77
C ARG A 656 3.61 7.07 -17.65
N LEU A 657 4.15 8.00 -18.44
CA LEU A 657 5.59 8.24 -18.52
C LEU A 657 6.04 9.27 -17.48
N ASP A 658 6.56 8.76 -16.36
CA ASP A 658 7.09 9.52 -15.24
C ASP A 658 8.42 8.92 -14.74
N ASP A 659 8.90 9.37 -13.58
CA ASP A 659 10.18 8.95 -13.00
C ASP A 659 10.19 7.50 -12.49
N ALA A 660 9.04 6.81 -12.42
CA ALA A 660 8.96 5.40 -12.03
C ALA A 660 9.12 4.42 -13.22
N VAL A 661 9.38 4.94 -14.44
CA VAL A 661 9.70 4.14 -15.63
C VAL A 661 11.20 3.88 -15.71
N TRP A 662 11.62 2.62 -15.57
CA TRP A 662 13.03 2.20 -15.67
C TRP A 662 13.54 2.23 -17.11
N LYS A 663 14.86 2.41 -17.30
CA LYS A 663 15.44 2.72 -18.61
C LYS A 663 16.79 2.03 -18.79
N TYR A 664 16.90 1.11 -19.75
CA TYR A 664 18.15 0.42 -20.08
C TYR A 664 18.68 0.79 -21.46
N SER A 665 19.86 1.40 -21.50
CA SER A 665 20.56 1.77 -22.73
C SER A 665 21.31 0.60 -23.36
N TYR A 666 21.23 0.49 -24.69
CA TYR A 666 21.92 -0.53 -25.47
C TYR A 666 22.71 0.06 -26.66
N THR A 667 23.60 -0.72 -27.25
CA THR A 667 24.45 -0.31 -28.38
C THR A 667 23.88 -0.78 -29.72
N SER A 668 24.26 -0.13 -30.82
CA SER A 668 23.71 -0.42 -32.16
C SER A 668 23.98 -1.85 -32.66
N ASP A 669 25.04 -2.51 -32.18
CA ASP A 669 25.30 -3.94 -32.47
C ASP A 669 24.29 -4.89 -31.78
N GLN A 670 23.51 -4.40 -30.81
CA GLN A 670 22.56 -5.18 -30.03
C GLN A 670 21.14 -5.14 -30.60
N VAL A 671 20.89 -4.31 -31.61
CA VAL A 671 19.61 -4.28 -32.36
C VAL A 671 19.32 -5.65 -32.95
N GLY A 672 18.09 -6.14 -32.78
CA GLY A 672 17.62 -7.46 -33.19
C GLY A 672 17.92 -8.59 -32.19
N LYS A 673 18.69 -8.35 -31.12
CA LYS A 673 18.92 -9.33 -30.05
C LYS A 673 17.79 -9.30 -29.02
N THR A 674 17.51 -10.45 -28.41
CA THR A 674 16.62 -10.55 -27.24
C THR A 674 17.42 -10.35 -25.96
N VAL A 675 16.82 -9.65 -25.00
CA VAL A 675 17.35 -9.44 -23.64
C VAL A 675 16.35 -9.99 -22.63
N TRP A 676 16.86 -10.61 -21.58
CA TRP A 676 16.08 -11.14 -20.45
C TRP A 676 16.20 -10.24 -19.23
N VAL A 677 15.10 -10.08 -18.49
CA VAL A 677 15.00 -9.19 -17.32
C VAL A 677 14.25 -9.90 -16.18
N LYS A 678 14.86 -9.93 -14.99
CA LYS A 678 14.25 -10.34 -13.72
C LYS A 678 14.03 -9.10 -12.85
N PHE A 679 12.89 -9.02 -12.18
CA PHE A 679 12.52 -7.91 -11.30
C PHE A 679 12.35 -8.46 -9.88
N ARG A 680 13.33 -8.20 -9.02
CA ARG A 680 13.47 -8.80 -7.69
C ARG A 680 12.99 -7.83 -6.63
N SER A 681 11.83 -8.08 -6.04
CA SER A 681 11.10 -7.14 -5.20
C SER A 681 11.75 -6.93 -3.83
N PHE A 682 11.53 -5.76 -3.25
CA PHE A 682 11.80 -5.43 -1.84
C PHE A 682 10.66 -4.58 -1.27
N ASN A 683 10.51 -4.58 0.05
CA ASN A 683 9.41 -3.90 0.73
C ASN A 683 9.62 -2.39 0.91
N VAL A 684 8.61 -1.65 1.38
CA VAL A 684 8.68 -0.19 1.60
C VAL A 684 9.83 0.30 2.52
N PHE A 685 10.52 -0.61 3.23
CA PHE A 685 11.68 -0.32 4.07
C PHE A 685 13.03 -0.69 3.42
N GLY A 686 13.04 -1.12 2.16
CA GLY A 686 14.25 -1.61 1.48
C GLY A 686 14.71 -3.00 1.94
N ARG A 687 13.81 -3.80 2.53
CA ARG A 687 14.09 -5.12 3.11
C ARG A 687 13.26 -6.23 2.44
N ALA A 688 13.40 -7.45 2.95
CA ALA A 688 12.68 -8.64 2.47
C ALA A 688 12.83 -8.86 0.95
N LEU A 689 14.06 -8.77 0.46
CA LEU A 689 14.40 -9.08 -0.93
C LEU A 689 14.04 -10.52 -1.27
N GLU A 690 13.34 -10.73 -2.38
CA GLU A 690 13.06 -12.06 -2.94
C GLU A 690 14.36 -12.83 -3.29
N ASP A 691 14.32 -14.15 -3.48
CA ASP A 691 15.45 -14.88 -4.07
C ASP A 691 15.46 -14.67 -5.59
N LEU A 692 16.65 -14.38 -6.16
CA LEU A 692 16.80 -14.20 -7.61
C LEU A 692 16.57 -15.51 -8.38
N ALA A 693 16.66 -16.67 -7.74
CA ALA A 693 16.27 -17.95 -8.32
C ALA A 693 14.76 -17.97 -8.66
N ASP A 694 13.92 -17.66 -7.67
CA ASP A 694 12.45 -17.79 -7.75
C ASP A 694 11.78 -16.68 -8.58
N VAL A 695 12.42 -15.52 -8.73
CA VAL A 695 11.92 -14.39 -9.53
C VAL A 695 11.74 -14.79 -11.00
N THR A 696 10.55 -14.53 -11.55
CA THR A 696 10.21 -14.79 -12.96
C THR A 696 11.02 -13.92 -13.91
N ALA A 697 11.52 -14.52 -14.99
CA ALA A 697 12.20 -13.83 -16.07
C ALA A 697 11.24 -13.44 -17.21
N TYR A 698 11.35 -12.21 -17.67
CA TYR A 698 10.65 -11.67 -18.83
C TYR A 698 11.66 -11.34 -19.95
N SER A 699 11.21 -11.20 -21.19
CA SER A 699 12.12 -10.90 -22.32
C SER A 699 11.56 -9.86 -23.29
N ILE A 700 12.46 -9.13 -23.95
CA ILE A 700 12.14 -8.15 -25.00
C ILE A 700 13.22 -8.18 -26.10
N THR A 701 12.81 -8.01 -27.36
CA THR A 701 13.74 -7.81 -28.49
C THR A 701 14.07 -6.32 -28.63
N LEU A 702 15.37 -6.01 -28.66
CA LEU A 702 15.88 -4.66 -28.81
C LEU A 702 15.67 -4.17 -30.25
N SER A 703 14.82 -3.18 -30.48
CA SER A 703 14.54 -2.65 -31.82
C SER A 703 14.08 -1.19 -31.75
N PRO A 704 14.79 -0.23 -32.37
CA PRO A 704 14.43 1.19 -32.27
C PRO A 704 13.06 1.45 -32.92
N ALA A 705 12.13 2.00 -32.13
CA ALA A 705 10.84 2.46 -32.62
C ALA A 705 11.03 3.80 -33.36
N ARG A 706 11.29 3.71 -34.67
CA ARG A 706 11.40 4.86 -35.58
C ARG A 706 10.10 5.65 -35.62
N VAL A 707 10.20 6.98 -35.76
CA VAL A 707 9.03 7.86 -35.92
C VAL A 707 9.19 8.78 -37.12
N ALA A 708 8.07 9.40 -37.55
CA ALA A 708 8.11 10.40 -38.61
C ALA A 708 9.07 11.55 -38.25
N PRO A 709 9.74 12.17 -39.24
CA PRO A 709 10.62 13.29 -38.97
C PRO A 709 9.82 14.53 -38.59
N ASP A 710 10.51 15.51 -38.00
CA ASP A 710 9.91 16.82 -37.75
C ASP A 710 9.81 17.63 -39.05
N ALA A 711 8.95 18.65 -39.08
CA ALA A 711 8.75 19.49 -40.25
C ALA A 711 9.99 20.36 -40.57
N ALA A 712 10.13 20.75 -41.84
CA ALA A 712 11.20 21.64 -42.31
C ALA A 712 11.13 23.00 -41.60
N GLN A 713 12.26 23.49 -41.09
CA GLN A 713 12.30 24.75 -40.34
C GLN A 713 12.92 25.88 -41.19
N ASN A 714 12.49 27.12 -40.95
CA ASN A 714 13.03 28.32 -41.62
C ASN A 714 13.04 28.23 -43.17
N LEU A 715 11.98 27.68 -43.78
CA LEU A 715 11.81 27.69 -45.23
C LEU A 715 11.72 29.15 -45.73
N ALA A 716 12.78 29.61 -46.38
CA ALA A 716 12.98 31.00 -46.77
C ALA A 716 13.51 31.13 -48.21
N LEU A 717 13.34 32.32 -48.77
CA LEU A 717 13.92 32.72 -50.04
C LEU A 717 15.38 33.13 -49.84
N VAL A 718 16.29 32.62 -50.68
CA VAL A 718 17.71 32.94 -50.64
C VAL A 718 17.96 34.17 -51.52
N GLY A 719 17.95 35.35 -50.90
CA GLY A 719 18.01 36.64 -51.60
C GLY A 719 16.64 37.10 -52.08
N ALA A 720 16.62 38.08 -52.99
CA ALA A 720 15.40 38.52 -53.67
C ALA A 720 15.18 37.71 -54.95
N PHE A 721 13.93 37.56 -55.38
CA PHE A 721 13.57 36.88 -56.62
C PHE A 721 13.73 37.86 -57.81
N GLU A 722 14.98 38.25 -58.07
CA GLU A 722 15.42 39.26 -59.04
C GLU A 722 16.26 38.66 -60.20
N ALA A 723 16.61 37.38 -60.08
CA ALA A 723 17.35 36.62 -61.08
C ALA A 723 16.41 35.84 -62.02
N PRO A 724 16.89 35.28 -63.15
CA PRO A 724 16.14 34.32 -63.97
C PRO A 724 15.96 32.94 -63.28
N TYR A 725 15.95 32.93 -61.94
CA TYR A 725 15.70 31.81 -61.05
C TYR A 725 15.34 32.37 -59.67
N PHE A 726 14.75 31.52 -58.82
CA PHE A 726 14.81 31.71 -57.37
C PHE A 726 15.42 30.49 -56.69
N THR A 727 16.00 30.69 -55.52
CA THR A 727 16.46 29.61 -54.65
C THR A 727 15.74 29.71 -53.32
N VAL A 728 15.17 28.61 -52.83
CA VAL A 728 14.73 28.49 -51.45
C VAL A 728 15.72 27.63 -50.66
N SER A 729 15.84 27.90 -49.37
CA SER A 729 16.55 27.03 -48.42
C SER A 729 15.72 26.85 -47.16
N TRP A 730 16.01 25.77 -46.44
CA TRP A 730 15.43 25.45 -45.14
C TRP A 730 16.47 24.72 -44.29
N MET A 731 16.15 24.53 -43.02
CA MET A 731 16.83 23.56 -42.16
C MET A 731 16.03 22.26 -42.22
N GLY A 732 16.69 21.14 -42.53
CA GLY A 732 16.05 19.82 -42.55
C GLY A 732 15.46 19.47 -41.19
N GLY A 733 14.35 18.75 -41.20
CA GLY A 733 13.69 18.27 -39.99
C GLY A 733 14.56 17.28 -39.22
N ALA A 734 14.43 17.23 -37.90
CA ALA A 734 15.11 16.19 -37.14
C ALA A 734 14.59 14.80 -37.55
N ARG A 735 15.50 13.83 -37.63
CA ARG A 735 15.26 12.45 -38.10
C ARG A 735 14.89 12.31 -39.59
N ALA A 736 15.02 13.37 -40.40
CA ALA A 736 14.68 13.34 -41.83
C ALA A 736 15.86 12.84 -42.71
N GLU A 737 15.61 11.75 -43.44
CA GLU A 737 16.58 11.04 -44.29
C GLU A 737 16.50 11.51 -45.76
N ASP A 738 15.27 11.66 -46.28
CA ASP A 738 14.98 12.25 -47.59
C ASP A 738 13.84 13.29 -47.50
N ARG A 739 13.53 13.96 -48.62
CA ARG A 739 12.51 15.02 -48.64
C ARG A 739 11.97 15.26 -50.05
N PHE A 740 10.70 15.64 -50.13
CA PHE A 740 10.07 16.14 -51.35
C PHE A 740 9.98 17.67 -51.31
N VAL A 741 10.32 18.32 -52.42
CA VAL A 741 10.03 19.73 -52.67
C VAL A 741 9.03 19.84 -53.81
N ARG A 742 7.91 20.52 -53.58
CA ARG A 742 6.85 20.76 -54.54
C ARG A 742 6.83 22.23 -54.95
N ILE A 743 6.65 22.49 -56.23
CA ILE A 743 6.37 23.82 -56.78
C ILE A 743 4.92 23.85 -57.24
N ARG A 744 4.16 24.86 -56.80
CA ARG A 744 2.77 25.08 -57.17
C ARG A 744 2.53 26.46 -57.73
N HIS A 745 1.55 26.56 -58.62
CA HIS A 745 0.98 27.82 -59.06
C HIS A 745 0.29 28.54 -57.89
N ALA A 746 0.73 29.74 -57.50
CA ALA A 746 0.28 30.39 -56.27
C ALA A 746 -1.25 30.61 -56.18
N GLY A 747 -1.89 31.00 -57.29
CA GLY A 747 -3.34 31.23 -57.35
C GLY A 747 -4.21 29.96 -57.31
N SER A 748 -4.06 29.06 -58.29
CA SER A 748 -4.87 27.84 -58.41
C SER A 748 -4.45 26.69 -57.49
N ASN A 749 -3.29 26.79 -56.83
CA ASN A 749 -2.65 25.72 -56.05
C ASN A 749 -2.39 24.40 -56.82
N ALA A 750 -2.41 24.46 -58.15
CA ALA A 750 -2.04 23.33 -59.01
C ALA A 750 -0.57 22.94 -58.79
N LEU A 751 -0.29 21.64 -58.73
CA LEU A 751 1.07 21.11 -58.68
C LEU A 751 1.73 21.27 -60.05
N LEU A 752 2.84 21.98 -60.11
CA LEU A 752 3.66 22.17 -61.32
C LEU A 752 4.77 21.11 -61.36
N ARG A 753 5.46 20.92 -60.22
CA ARG A 753 6.61 20.02 -60.12
C ARG A 753 6.74 19.41 -58.72
N GLU A 754 7.26 18.19 -58.64
CA GLU A 754 7.74 17.54 -57.42
C GLU A 754 9.18 17.07 -57.63
N VAL A 755 10.06 17.28 -56.65
CA VAL A 755 11.48 16.94 -56.69
C VAL A 755 11.83 16.16 -55.42
N ALA A 756 12.29 14.92 -55.58
CA ALA A 756 12.91 14.16 -54.49
C ALA A 756 14.37 14.61 -54.31
N THR A 757 14.79 14.90 -53.08
CA THR A 757 16.16 15.34 -52.80
C THR A 757 16.58 15.01 -51.36
N THR A 758 17.89 15.04 -51.10
CA THR A 758 18.47 15.10 -49.75
C THR A 758 18.99 16.49 -49.40
N SER A 759 19.13 17.40 -50.40
CA SER A 759 19.51 18.80 -50.20
C SER A 759 18.47 19.57 -49.38
N THR A 760 18.90 20.51 -48.53
CA THR A 760 18.02 21.46 -47.82
C THR A 760 17.90 22.82 -48.53
N ALA A 761 18.14 22.82 -49.85
CA ALA A 761 17.89 23.94 -50.74
C ALA A 761 17.47 23.45 -52.13
N LEU A 762 16.61 24.23 -52.82
CA LEU A 762 16.18 24.01 -54.19
C LEU A 762 16.24 25.34 -54.97
N THR A 763 16.85 25.31 -56.15
CA THR A 763 16.75 26.38 -57.16
C THR A 763 15.71 25.99 -58.20
N TYR A 764 14.84 26.92 -58.58
CA TYR A 764 13.85 26.80 -59.65
C TYR A 764 14.09 27.90 -60.67
N GLN A 765 14.37 27.52 -61.92
CA GLN A 765 14.84 28.42 -62.98
C GLN A 765 13.71 28.88 -63.90
N ARG A 766 13.98 29.94 -64.69
CA ARG A 766 13.06 30.42 -65.73
C ARG A 766 12.79 29.35 -66.79
N GLU A 767 13.77 28.50 -67.07
CA GLU A 767 13.64 27.35 -67.96
C GLU A 767 12.71 26.28 -67.37
N ASP A 768 12.75 26.04 -66.06
CA ASP A 768 11.81 25.15 -65.37
C ASP A 768 10.37 25.67 -65.48
N ALA A 769 10.16 26.96 -65.23
CA ALA A 769 8.84 27.58 -65.33
C ALA A 769 8.26 27.58 -66.75
N LEU A 770 9.12 27.59 -67.79
CA LEU A 770 8.72 27.43 -69.19
C LEU A 770 8.35 25.98 -69.52
N LEU A 771 9.12 25.00 -69.03
CA LEU A 771 8.84 23.57 -69.21
C LEU A 771 7.57 23.13 -68.47
N ASP A 772 7.35 23.66 -67.26
CA ASP A 772 6.18 23.40 -66.43
C ASP A 772 4.92 24.17 -66.92
N GLY A 773 5.02 24.86 -68.06
CA GLY A 773 3.91 25.55 -68.73
C GLY A 773 3.38 26.78 -67.99
N ALA A 774 4.11 27.28 -66.99
CA ALA A 774 3.62 28.18 -65.97
C ALA A 774 4.63 29.28 -65.60
N LEU A 775 5.16 29.99 -66.61
CA LEU A 775 5.97 31.21 -66.40
C LEU A 775 5.08 32.33 -65.84
N ILE A 776 4.90 32.33 -64.52
CA ILE A 776 4.16 33.32 -63.73
C ILE A 776 5.10 34.02 -62.75
N ARG A 777 4.62 35.07 -62.06
CA ARG A 777 5.44 35.82 -61.08
C ARG A 777 5.36 35.33 -59.62
N SER A 778 4.41 34.44 -59.28
CA SER A 778 4.22 33.95 -57.91
C SER A 778 4.04 32.43 -57.84
N TYR A 779 4.84 31.78 -56.99
CA TYR A 779 4.84 30.34 -56.75
C TYR A 779 4.65 30.03 -55.27
N ARG A 780 3.91 28.97 -54.95
CA ARG A 780 3.97 28.36 -53.62
C ARG A 780 5.00 27.23 -53.69
N VAL A 781 6.05 27.34 -52.90
CA VAL A 781 7.02 26.26 -52.67
C VAL A 781 6.60 25.50 -51.42
N GLU A 782 6.69 24.17 -51.47
CA GLU A 782 6.19 23.25 -50.47
C GLU A 782 7.29 22.22 -50.15
N VAL A 783 7.57 21.95 -48.86
CA VAL A 783 8.59 20.99 -48.43
C VAL A 783 7.99 19.96 -47.48
N ILE A 784 8.23 18.68 -47.76
CA ILE A 784 7.81 17.53 -46.96
C ILE A 784 9.07 16.72 -46.60
N GLU A 785 9.45 16.78 -45.33
CA GLU A 785 10.54 15.97 -44.75
C GLU A 785 10.08 14.51 -44.59
N ARG A 786 10.97 13.53 -44.76
CA ARG A 786 10.63 12.10 -44.82
C ARG A 786 11.72 11.20 -44.23
N ASN A 787 11.32 10.01 -43.80
CA ASN A 787 12.22 8.91 -43.42
C ASN A 787 11.51 7.55 -43.58
N ALA A 788 12.18 6.45 -43.23
CA ALA A 788 11.62 5.10 -43.31
C ALA A 788 10.32 4.86 -42.49
N ALA A 789 9.97 5.72 -41.53
CA ALA A 789 8.77 5.60 -40.70
C ALA A 789 7.61 6.53 -41.11
N GLY A 790 7.84 7.54 -41.96
CA GLY A 790 6.76 8.39 -42.45
C GLY A 790 7.18 9.70 -43.10
N GLN A 791 6.20 10.59 -43.21
CA GLN A 791 6.35 11.95 -43.74
C GLN A 791 5.98 12.96 -42.65
N ALA A 792 6.72 14.06 -42.57
CA ALA A 792 6.40 15.18 -41.68
C ALA A 792 5.20 16.00 -42.19
N GLN A 793 4.72 16.91 -41.35
CA GLN A 793 3.81 17.97 -41.80
C GLN A 793 4.49 18.82 -42.89
N LEU A 794 3.72 19.09 -43.96
CA LEU A 794 4.07 20.01 -45.03
C LEU A 794 4.30 21.45 -44.53
N VAL A 795 5.37 22.09 -44.99
CA VAL A 795 5.63 23.53 -44.81
C VAL A 795 5.61 24.22 -46.16
N SER A 796 5.05 25.44 -46.25
CA SER A 796 4.97 26.18 -47.52
C SER A 796 5.38 27.64 -47.42
N LEU A 797 6.02 28.15 -48.48
CA LEU A 797 6.44 29.54 -48.65
C LEU A 797 5.84 30.10 -49.94
N LEU A 798 5.32 31.33 -49.90
CA LEU A 798 4.94 32.08 -51.10
C LEU A 798 6.16 32.87 -51.59
N VAL A 799 6.65 32.53 -52.78
CA VAL A 799 7.75 33.22 -53.48
C VAL A 799 7.16 34.07 -54.59
N THR A 800 7.49 35.36 -54.65
CA THR A 800 6.96 36.30 -55.64
C THR A 800 8.06 37.23 -56.16
N ASN A 801 8.22 37.32 -57.48
CA ASN A 801 8.92 38.40 -58.16
C ASN A 801 7.91 39.55 -58.37
N ARG A 802 8.33 40.80 -58.15
CA ARG A 802 7.48 41.97 -58.38
C ARG A 802 7.72 42.48 -59.80
N ALA A 803 6.66 42.58 -60.61
CA ALA A 803 6.72 43.24 -61.91
C ALA A 803 7.27 44.69 -61.75
N PRO A 804 8.25 45.12 -62.55
CA PRO A 804 8.82 46.47 -62.45
C PRO A 804 7.77 47.58 -62.49
N ALA A 805 8.00 48.65 -61.73
CA ALA A 805 7.10 49.80 -61.71
C ALA A 805 6.92 50.44 -63.12
N PRO A 806 5.76 51.05 -63.41
CA PRO A 806 5.55 51.80 -64.65
C PRO A 806 6.66 52.83 -64.90
N VAL A 807 7.21 52.83 -66.12
CA VAL A 807 8.29 53.77 -66.49
C VAL A 807 7.77 55.20 -66.56
N THR A 808 8.60 56.15 -66.14
CA THR A 808 8.27 57.58 -66.20
C THR A 808 8.90 58.25 -67.43
N GLY A 809 8.43 59.44 -67.79
CA GLY A 809 9.02 60.24 -68.88
C GLY A 809 9.00 59.55 -70.25
N ALA A 810 7.98 58.72 -70.53
CA ALA A 810 7.78 58.16 -71.87
C ALA A 810 7.60 59.30 -72.89
N SER A 811 8.22 59.16 -74.06
CA SER A 811 8.16 60.12 -75.16
C SER A 811 8.28 59.43 -76.52
N ALA A 812 7.69 60.03 -77.54
CA ALA A 812 7.83 59.64 -78.94
C ALA A 812 8.11 60.89 -79.77
N THR A 813 9.17 60.88 -80.58
CA THR A 813 9.56 61.97 -81.48
C THR A 813 9.56 61.46 -82.89
N VAL A 814 8.74 62.04 -83.76
CA VAL A 814 8.67 61.63 -85.17
C VAL A 814 9.91 62.12 -85.91
N THR A 815 10.63 61.18 -86.52
CA THR A 815 11.94 61.40 -87.17
C THR A 815 11.91 61.21 -88.68
N GLY A 816 10.78 60.74 -89.20
CA GLY A 816 10.49 60.61 -90.63
C GLY A 816 9.01 60.24 -90.83
N THR A 817 8.53 60.26 -92.08
CA THR A 817 7.09 60.09 -92.40
C THR A 817 6.48 58.73 -92.04
N THR A 818 7.30 57.76 -91.59
CA THR A 818 6.85 56.42 -91.18
C THR A 818 7.59 55.89 -89.95
N THR A 819 8.30 56.77 -89.23
CA THR A 819 9.23 56.40 -88.14
C THR A 819 9.17 57.35 -86.95
N ALA A 820 9.18 56.79 -85.74
CA ALA A 820 9.22 57.55 -84.49
C ALA A 820 10.26 56.97 -83.52
N ASP A 821 11.13 57.84 -83.03
CA ASP A 821 12.12 57.53 -82.00
C ASP A 821 11.44 57.61 -80.64
N VAL A 822 11.47 56.52 -79.88
CA VAL A 822 10.78 56.39 -78.58
C VAL A 822 11.78 56.27 -77.45
N SER A 823 11.46 56.89 -76.31
CA SER A 823 12.30 56.82 -75.11
C SER A 823 11.51 56.87 -73.81
N CYS A 824 12.12 56.43 -72.71
CA CYS A 824 11.61 56.61 -71.35
C CYS A 824 12.76 56.82 -70.35
N ALA A 825 12.42 57.18 -69.10
CA ALA A 825 13.35 57.09 -67.99
C ALA A 825 13.80 55.64 -67.77
N ALA A 826 14.97 55.46 -67.13
CA ALA A 826 15.40 54.14 -66.69
C ALA A 826 14.51 53.64 -65.53
N SER A 827 14.28 52.34 -65.47
CA SER A 827 13.73 51.69 -64.27
C SER A 827 14.68 51.90 -63.09
N VAL A 828 14.11 51.93 -61.88
CA VAL A 828 14.85 51.95 -60.60
C VAL A 828 15.01 50.56 -59.98
N GLU A 829 14.34 49.56 -60.55
CA GLU A 829 14.36 48.17 -60.06
C GLU A 829 15.69 47.48 -60.46
N PRO A 830 16.33 46.70 -59.58
CA PRO A 830 17.67 46.16 -59.79
C PRO A 830 17.73 45.05 -60.85
N ASP A 831 16.60 44.43 -61.19
CA ASP A 831 16.48 43.32 -62.13
C ASP A 831 16.03 43.73 -63.54
N ALA A 832 15.90 45.04 -63.81
CA ALA A 832 15.43 45.57 -65.09
C ALA A 832 16.34 45.16 -66.26
N ALA A 833 15.84 44.25 -67.11
CA ALA A 833 16.56 43.66 -68.24
C ALA A 833 16.27 44.35 -69.58
N GLY A 834 15.23 45.18 -69.65
CA GLY A 834 14.94 45.98 -70.84
C GLY A 834 13.59 46.69 -70.80
N TYR A 835 13.17 47.16 -71.96
CA TYR A 835 12.01 48.03 -72.16
C TYR A 835 11.20 47.55 -73.36
N VAL A 836 9.87 47.73 -73.29
CA VAL A 836 8.94 47.45 -74.38
C VAL A 836 8.01 48.65 -74.59
N PHE A 837 7.80 48.99 -75.85
CA PHE A 837 6.95 50.08 -76.31
C PHE A 837 5.88 49.50 -77.23
N VAL A 838 4.62 49.61 -76.84
CA VAL A 838 3.45 49.06 -77.54
C VAL A 838 2.57 50.22 -77.99
N TYR A 839 2.12 50.21 -79.25
CA TYR A 839 1.32 51.27 -79.83
C TYR A 839 0.01 50.77 -80.44
N SER A 840 -1.00 51.63 -80.48
CA SER A 840 -2.28 51.42 -81.16
C SER A 840 -2.78 52.72 -81.79
N THR A 841 -3.76 52.63 -82.69
CA THR A 841 -4.60 53.76 -83.13
C THR A 841 -5.87 53.92 -82.28
N GLU A 842 -6.09 53.03 -81.31
CA GLU A 842 -7.19 53.08 -80.34
C GLU A 842 -6.72 53.71 -79.03
N GLU A 843 -7.52 54.61 -78.46
CA GLU A 843 -7.17 55.46 -77.31
C GLU A 843 -6.96 54.67 -76.00
N ASP A 844 -7.93 53.84 -75.63
CA ASP A 844 -7.95 53.04 -74.39
C ASP A 844 -7.52 51.57 -74.60
N PHE A 845 -6.60 51.30 -75.54
CA PHE A 845 -6.15 49.93 -75.78
C PHE A 845 -5.39 49.36 -74.58
N ASP A 846 -5.65 48.09 -74.22
CA ASP A 846 -4.87 47.40 -73.18
C ASP A 846 -3.51 46.94 -73.76
N PRO A 847 -2.37 47.47 -73.31
CA PRO A 847 -1.06 47.04 -73.81
C PRO A 847 -0.63 45.64 -73.35
N ALA A 848 -1.32 45.03 -72.38
CA ALA A 848 -1.11 43.61 -72.06
C ALA A 848 -1.64 42.71 -73.20
N THR A 849 -2.88 42.91 -73.64
CA THR A 849 -3.58 41.99 -74.59
C THR A 849 -3.76 42.51 -76.02
N ALA A 850 -3.75 43.83 -76.25
CA ALA A 850 -3.93 44.48 -77.56
C ALA A 850 -2.69 45.30 -77.99
N GLY A 851 -2.76 46.00 -79.13
CA GLY A 851 -1.69 46.87 -79.66
C GLY A 851 -0.44 46.14 -80.20
N THR A 852 0.32 46.85 -81.05
CA THR A 852 1.51 46.35 -81.75
C THR A 852 2.78 46.69 -80.98
N VAL A 853 3.71 45.74 -80.83
CA VAL A 853 5.05 46.02 -80.27
C VAL A 853 5.86 46.82 -81.29
N GLY A 854 6.13 48.09 -80.99
CA GLY A 854 6.93 48.97 -81.86
C GLY A 854 8.42 48.92 -81.56
N TYR A 855 8.81 48.68 -80.30
CA TYR A 855 10.18 48.39 -79.91
C TYR A 855 10.22 47.48 -78.69
N GLN A 856 11.19 46.56 -78.64
CA GLN A 856 11.52 45.79 -77.46
C GLN A 856 13.03 45.52 -77.41
N GLY A 857 13.70 45.86 -76.32
CA GLY A 857 15.14 45.65 -76.17
C GLY A 857 15.73 46.21 -74.87
N VAL A 858 17.04 46.00 -74.69
CA VAL A 858 17.75 46.34 -73.44
C VAL A 858 17.93 47.85 -73.20
N THR A 859 17.76 48.68 -74.23
CA THR A 859 17.92 50.15 -74.15
C THR A 859 16.60 50.84 -73.85
N ARG A 860 16.63 51.89 -73.02
CA ARG A 860 15.49 52.81 -72.74
C ARG A 860 15.11 53.73 -73.93
N THR A 861 15.63 53.43 -75.11
CA THR A 861 15.50 54.19 -76.35
C THR A 861 15.45 53.20 -77.52
N GLY A 862 14.54 53.42 -78.47
CA GLY A 862 14.43 52.63 -79.69
C GLY A 862 13.70 53.41 -80.79
N GLN A 863 13.41 52.75 -81.92
CA GLN A 863 12.70 53.36 -83.03
C GLN A 863 11.58 52.45 -83.51
N ILE A 864 10.37 53.00 -83.61
CA ILE A 864 9.22 52.37 -84.25
C ILE A 864 9.27 52.68 -85.74
N THR A 865 8.99 51.70 -86.58
CA THR A 865 9.02 51.82 -88.06
C THR A 865 7.76 51.23 -88.68
N GLY A 866 7.41 51.66 -89.89
CA GLY A 866 6.22 51.18 -90.61
C GLY A 866 4.92 51.87 -90.18
N LEU A 867 5.00 53.06 -89.59
CA LEU A 867 3.84 53.86 -89.21
C LEU A 867 3.18 54.49 -90.45
N THR A 868 1.85 54.56 -90.47
CA THR A 868 1.07 55.25 -91.52
C THR A 868 1.12 56.77 -91.28
N PRO A 869 1.40 57.61 -92.31
CA PRO A 869 1.35 59.07 -92.19
C PRO A 869 -0.02 59.62 -91.81
N ASP A 870 -0.05 60.89 -91.36
CA ASP A 870 -1.25 61.66 -90.98
C ASP A 870 -2.14 60.95 -89.95
N THR A 871 -1.53 60.09 -89.11
CA THR A 871 -2.23 59.19 -88.18
C THR A 871 -1.84 59.45 -86.72
N THR A 872 -2.84 59.46 -85.84
CA THR A 872 -2.66 59.52 -84.37
C THR A 872 -2.40 58.14 -83.80
N TYR A 873 -1.38 58.03 -82.94
CA TYR A 873 -1.04 56.81 -82.22
C TYR A 873 -0.94 57.05 -80.72
N TYR A 874 -1.39 56.05 -79.97
CA TYR A 874 -1.32 55.96 -78.52
C TYR A 874 -0.22 54.97 -78.15
N LEU A 875 0.73 55.39 -77.31
CA LEU A 875 1.93 54.63 -76.97
C LEU A 875 2.02 54.35 -75.47
N CYS A 876 2.05 53.07 -75.11
CA CYS A 876 2.29 52.58 -73.75
C CYS A 876 3.70 52.00 -73.65
N ALA A 877 4.44 52.35 -72.59
CA ALA A 877 5.79 51.86 -72.34
C ALA A 877 5.86 51.09 -71.02
N ALA A 878 6.67 50.03 -70.96
CA ALA A 878 6.96 49.28 -69.73
C ALA A 878 8.42 48.87 -69.66
N ALA A 879 8.94 48.73 -68.45
CA ALA A 879 10.16 47.97 -68.21
C ALA A 879 9.83 46.48 -68.04
N TYR A 880 10.76 45.62 -68.42
CA TYR A 880 10.73 44.19 -68.10
C TYR A 880 12.05 43.76 -67.45
N ASP A 881 11.97 42.67 -66.70
CA ASP A 881 13.01 42.14 -65.82
C ASP A 881 13.64 40.84 -66.37
N THR A 882 14.60 40.29 -65.63
CA THR A 882 15.26 39.02 -65.99
C THR A 882 14.31 37.81 -65.98
N TRP A 883 13.18 37.88 -65.27
CA TRP A 883 12.23 36.77 -65.14
C TRP A 883 11.20 36.73 -66.27
N SER A 884 10.54 37.84 -66.58
CA SER A 884 9.45 37.86 -67.56
C SER A 884 9.36 39.14 -68.36
N SER A 885 9.33 38.96 -69.69
CA SER A 885 9.04 40.00 -70.69
C SER A 885 7.65 39.83 -71.34
N VAL A 886 6.80 38.98 -70.75
CA VAL A 886 5.43 38.72 -71.23
C VAL A 886 4.53 39.89 -70.87
N ARG A 887 3.93 40.57 -71.87
CA ARG A 887 3.21 41.84 -71.68
C ARG A 887 2.14 41.81 -70.59
N SER A 888 1.40 40.72 -70.46
CA SER A 888 0.38 40.53 -69.40
C SER A 888 0.93 40.37 -67.98
N GLN A 889 2.24 40.54 -67.81
CA GLN A 889 2.96 40.50 -66.54
C GLN A 889 3.81 41.77 -66.33
N LEU A 890 3.61 42.82 -67.14
CA LEU A 890 4.34 44.10 -67.05
C LEU A 890 3.39 45.21 -66.60
N ASN A 891 3.89 46.16 -65.80
CA ASN A 891 3.13 47.36 -65.46
C ASN A 891 3.44 48.44 -66.51
N PHE A 892 2.48 48.74 -67.37
CA PHE A 892 2.62 49.79 -68.37
C PHE A 892 2.39 51.18 -67.77
N ALA A 893 3.14 52.16 -68.29
CA ALA A 893 2.88 53.57 -68.11
C ALA A 893 1.59 53.98 -68.85
N PRO A 894 0.87 55.02 -68.40
CA PRO A 894 -0.25 55.60 -69.14
C PRO A 894 0.12 55.95 -70.58
N ALA A 895 -0.83 55.81 -71.50
CA ALA A 895 -0.62 56.11 -72.91
C ALA A 895 -0.21 57.57 -73.12
N ILE A 896 0.79 57.78 -73.99
CA ILE A 896 1.10 59.10 -74.55
C ILE A 896 0.62 59.17 -76.00
N ILE A 897 0.26 60.36 -76.46
CA ILE A 897 -0.25 60.59 -77.82
C ILE A 897 0.87 61.16 -78.70
N PHE A 898 1.02 60.64 -79.91
CA PHE A 898 1.87 61.23 -80.95
C PHE A 898 1.20 61.11 -82.34
N ASN A 899 1.59 61.98 -83.28
CA ASN A 899 1.05 62.01 -84.65
C ASN A 899 2.23 62.00 -85.64
N THR A 900 2.18 61.16 -86.66
CA THR A 900 3.25 60.97 -87.67
C THR A 900 2.96 61.65 -89.00
#